data_AF-A0A2T7PBT7-F1
#
_entry.id   AF-A0A2T7PBT7-F1
#
_cell.length_a   1.000
_cell.length_b   1.000
_cell.length_c   1.000
_cell.angle_alpha   90.00
_cell.angle_beta   90.00
_cell.angle_gamma   90.00
#
_symmetry.space_group_name_H-M   'P 1'
#
loop_
_entity.id
_entity.type
_entity.pdbx_description
1 polymer ?
#
loop_
_entity_poly.entity_id
_entity_poly.type
_entity_poly.pdbx_seq_one_letter_code
_entity_poly.pdbx_strand_id
1 'polypeptide(L)'
;MWKASTRLSSSIRSSRCKRAFSITKKKQEQKVDGKRVYYVHQPTFPPPQSTPPPCPPQPPPPPPPKESGGGGFGTFFRLLGVTTVGIGGVIGYAWYDPEFRKYLEKKVPYSKKFLDVVFEYLPNRSSYFPSTPEEPSPPPCPPPLSRPKKEDTRPLNLGPKEPEKKDDKCAQIEVPKEDPKITAERAKEEQRRLVEQRFREKEAEEAAENAALEVVLDNLIRKANEVVETTICIQKKQIDAVRKHTALLKQAMEDVSEILDKDHQWQQVAEAFKQRENISKEADKSVKEARETLDRLRSAIDDGKKNKVTHRNKVLNTAQETFTKVNNELKNAEKEVSRCECEARVLSKYKDLIERGRKQFAEELDSIMPDVKLGRRSKKLTEEELNALIAHAHRRIEQLQRTLAEQVAMEAKRIQDALEQQKKEEDLLTTKLVMIENERLKDTFAMEKQNWEANARVEFEKELRQQLARQAAAHSDHLKDVLCVQEQELNAQCEKRIHAKILEERQSFQTEVVGWIGRLKGIEAAVEARAESEKIARVAQDLWLSCIALNGVIRHGNEEAHEWENRLRPLKKEVEAVSDAGGKHPFVETIIQTIPEEALDRGVWTEDSLRERFPRVKKVCKRVAMIDDKGGSLFKFMLSYVQSLFVFDSVFAKTEEDLVNVNELDAFSALAHAEFWLERGDLETALRFMNQLKGEPRRVASDWIREAKLLLEARQAAYALTAFASASGLGTIF
;
A
#
# COMPACT_ATOMS: atom_id res chain seq x y z
N MET A 1 -12.23 -20.96 -49.99
CA MET A 1 -13.65 -21.20 -50.39
C MET A 1 -13.88 -22.70 -50.51
N TRP A 2 -15.09 -23.18 -50.16
CA TRP A 2 -15.84 -24.29 -50.77
C TRP A 2 -15.09 -25.60 -51.12
N LYS A 3 -15.34 -26.73 -50.43
CA LYS A 3 -16.52 -27.63 -50.51
C LYS A 3 -16.65 -28.45 -51.81
N ALA A 4 -16.42 -29.75 -51.69
CA ALA A 4 -17.20 -30.84 -52.29
C ALA A 4 -17.40 -31.89 -51.16
N SER A 5 -18.59 -32.35 -50.73
CA SER A 5 -19.87 -32.63 -51.41
C SER A 5 -19.77 -33.86 -52.34
N THR A 6 -20.61 -34.90 -52.27
CA THR A 6 -21.79 -35.18 -51.42
C THR A 6 -22.23 -36.65 -51.53
N ARG A 7 -22.99 -37.14 -50.53
CA ARG A 7 -24.16 -38.08 -50.58
C ARG A 7 -24.23 -39.16 -51.69
N LEU A 8 -24.71 -40.34 -51.26
CA LEU A 8 -26.02 -40.81 -51.76
C LEU A 8 -26.86 -41.36 -50.60
N SER A 9 -28.17 -41.31 -50.75
CA SER A 9 -29.19 -41.53 -49.69
C SER A 9 -30.38 -42.33 -50.22
N SER A 10 -31.33 -42.68 -49.33
CA SER A 10 -32.65 -43.31 -49.62
C SER A 10 -32.55 -44.83 -49.93
N SER A 11 -33.54 -45.71 -49.73
CA SER A 11 -34.95 -45.62 -49.27
C SER A 11 -35.49 -47.06 -49.01
N ILE A 12 -36.59 -47.38 -48.28
CA ILE A 12 -37.47 -46.65 -47.34
C ILE A 12 -38.29 -47.67 -46.49
N ARG A 13 -38.55 -47.42 -45.17
CA ARG A 13 -39.64 -48.02 -44.33
C ARG A 13 -39.65 -49.58 -44.15
N SER A 14 -40.40 -50.18 -43.22
CA SER A 14 -40.87 -49.83 -41.86
C SER A 14 -41.59 -51.05 -41.26
N SER A 15 -41.50 -51.30 -39.94
CA SER A 15 -42.65 -51.56 -39.04
C SER A 15 -42.27 -52.31 -37.76
N ARG A 16 -43.01 -52.01 -36.69
CA ARG A 16 -42.87 -52.60 -35.34
C ARG A 16 -43.44 -54.02 -35.30
N CYS A 17 -42.86 -54.90 -34.49
CA CYS A 17 -43.58 -55.38 -33.29
C CYS A 17 -42.69 -56.07 -32.24
N LYS A 18 -43.24 -56.20 -31.02
CA LYS A 18 -42.56 -56.64 -29.79
C LYS A 18 -42.53 -58.18 -29.64
N ARG A 19 -41.42 -58.74 -29.12
CA ARG A 19 -41.28 -59.87 -28.17
C ARG A 19 -39.77 -60.12 -27.99
N ALA A 20 -39.18 -59.91 -26.81
CA ALA A 20 -39.17 -60.78 -25.63
C ALA A 20 -38.00 -61.80 -25.63
N PHE A 21 -37.48 -62.10 -24.44
CA PHE A 21 -36.41 -63.08 -24.12
C PHE A 21 -34.96 -62.80 -24.53
N SER A 22 -34.17 -62.39 -23.54
CA SER A 22 -32.82 -62.90 -23.22
C SER A 22 -32.59 -62.56 -21.75
N ILE A 23 -31.95 -63.31 -20.84
CA ILE A 23 -31.37 -64.65 -20.71
C ILE A 23 -30.78 -64.59 -19.28
N THR A 24 -30.95 -65.65 -18.50
CA THR A 24 -30.48 -65.72 -17.11
C THR A 24 -29.00 -66.05 -16.98
N LYS A 25 -28.33 -65.54 -15.93
CA LYS A 25 -27.31 -66.33 -15.22
C LYS A 25 -27.30 -66.02 -13.71
N LYS A 26 -27.52 -67.05 -12.90
CA LYS A 26 -27.46 -67.06 -11.43
C LYS A 26 -26.21 -67.83 -10.98
N LYS A 27 -25.48 -67.27 -10.00
CA LYS A 27 -24.71 -67.91 -8.91
C LYS A 27 -24.04 -66.74 -8.16
N GLN A 28 -24.40 -66.32 -6.95
CA GLN A 28 -24.99 -66.95 -5.75
C GLN A 28 -24.01 -67.77 -4.90
N GLU A 29 -23.39 -67.07 -3.93
CA GLU A 29 -23.00 -67.45 -2.56
C GLU A 29 -22.77 -66.08 -1.85
N GLN A 30 -23.54 -65.61 -0.87
CA GLN A 30 -23.72 -66.05 0.54
C GLN A 30 -22.41 -66.13 1.34
N LYS A 31 -22.29 -65.57 2.56
CA LYS A 31 -23.21 -64.77 3.40
C LYS A 31 -22.42 -64.16 4.58
N VAL A 32 -22.57 -62.87 4.89
CA VAL A 32 -22.13 -62.27 6.17
C VAL A 32 -23.19 -61.25 6.63
N ASP A 33 -23.96 -61.62 7.65
CA ASP A 33 -24.95 -60.75 8.32
C ASP A 33 -24.42 -60.33 9.70
N GLY A 34 -24.66 -59.09 10.12
CA GLY A 34 -24.26 -58.66 11.47
C GLY A 34 -24.23 -57.15 11.80
N LYS A 35 -25.00 -56.29 11.13
CA LYS A 35 -25.13 -54.88 11.57
C LYS A 35 -26.15 -54.76 12.72
N ARG A 36 -25.88 -53.84 13.67
CA ARG A 36 -26.93 -52.95 14.18
C ARG A 36 -26.35 -51.59 14.58
N VAL A 37 -26.77 -50.55 13.85
CA VAL A 37 -26.55 -49.14 14.17
C VAL A 37 -27.94 -48.53 14.31
N TYR A 38 -28.18 -47.77 15.38
CA TYR A 38 -29.35 -46.90 15.48
C TYR A 38 -28.92 -45.47 15.14
N TYR A 39 -29.58 -44.87 14.15
CA TYR A 39 -29.49 -43.44 13.87
C TYR A 39 -30.55 -42.70 14.67
N VAL A 40 -30.18 -41.57 15.26
CA VAL A 40 -31.10 -40.51 15.70
C VAL A 40 -30.69 -39.23 14.99
N HIS A 41 -31.65 -38.58 14.33
CA HIS A 41 -31.48 -37.31 13.63
C HIS A 41 -31.87 -36.11 14.52
N GLN A 42 -31.46 -34.92 14.06
CA GLN A 42 -31.85 -33.55 14.49
C GLN A 42 -30.85 -32.82 15.42
N PRO A 43 -30.83 -31.47 15.42
CA PRO A 43 -30.58 -30.64 14.24
C PRO A 43 -29.52 -29.55 14.50
N THR A 44 -29.07 -28.87 13.44
CA THR A 44 -28.08 -27.79 13.51
C THR A 44 -28.64 -26.49 14.11
N PHE A 45 -27.96 -25.96 15.13
CA PHE A 45 -28.02 -24.55 15.54
C PHE A 45 -26.59 -23.96 15.56
N PRO A 46 -26.38 -22.69 15.14
CA PRO A 46 -25.07 -22.06 15.17
C PRO A 46 -24.70 -21.56 16.59
N PRO A 47 -23.43 -21.71 17.04
CA PRO A 47 -22.99 -21.16 18.31
C PRO A 47 -22.76 -19.62 18.24
N PRO A 48 -22.94 -18.90 19.36
CA PRO A 48 -22.80 -17.44 19.41
C PRO A 48 -21.35 -16.97 19.46
N GLN A 49 -21.13 -15.69 19.15
CA GLN A 49 -19.85 -15.01 19.28
C GLN A 49 -19.41 -14.92 20.75
N SER A 50 -18.17 -15.30 21.05
CA SER A 50 -17.53 -15.09 22.36
C SER A 50 -16.24 -14.28 22.22
N THR A 51 -16.22 -13.12 22.85
CA THR A 51 -15.01 -12.32 23.06
C THR A 51 -14.12 -12.96 24.13
N PRO A 52 -12.79 -13.02 23.99
CA PRO A 52 -11.90 -13.47 25.06
C PRO A 52 -11.74 -12.40 26.16
N PRO A 53 -11.65 -12.79 27.45
CA PRO A 53 -11.41 -11.87 28.56
C PRO A 53 -9.92 -11.46 28.68
N PRO A 54 -9.60 -10.38 29.41
CA PRO A 54 -8.23 -9.91 29.61
C PRO A 54 -7.45 -10.79 30.61
N CYS A 55 -6.16 -11.01 30.33
CA CYS A 55 -5.25 -11.74 31.24
C CYS A 55 -4.76 -10.86 32.41
N PRO A 56 -4.65 -11.40 33.64
CA PRO A 56 -4.07 -10.70 34.80
C PRO A 56 -2.52 -10.77 34.82
N PRO A 57 -1.85 -9.88 35.58
CA PRO A 57 -0.38 -9.81 35.65
C PRO A 57 0.24 -10.93 36.53
N GLN A 58 1.49 -11.32 36.22
CA GLN A 58 2.24 -12.34 36.96
C GLN A 58 3.23 -11.74 38.01
N PRO A 59 3.50 -12.45 39.13
CA PRO A 59 4.37 -12.00 40.24
C PRO A 59 5.88 -12.28 40.03
N PRO A 60 6.78 -11.69 40.87
CA PRO A 60 8.24 -11.76 40.69
C PRO A 60 8.91 -13.10 41.11
N PRO A 61 10.12 -13.40 40.61
CA PRO A 61 10.80 -14.70 40.80
C PRO A 61 11.61 -14.84 42.13
N PRO A 62 11.79 -16.08 42.64
CA PRO A 62 12.56 -16.39 43.85
C PRO A 62 14.09 -16.60 43.61
N PRO A 63 14.92 -16.61 44.68
CA PRO A 63 16.39 -16.65 44.60
C PRO A 63 17.00 -18.06 44.38
N PRO A 64 18.29 -18.16 43.97
CA PRO A 64 18.92 -19.43 43.55
C PRO A 64 19.51 -20.28 44.70
N PRO A 65 19.59 -21.62 44.54
CA PRO A 65 20.26 -22.52 45.48
C PRO A 65 21.78 -22.69 45.20
N LYS A 66 22.50 -23.25 46.19
CA LYS A 66 23.96 -23.38 46.26
C LYS A 66 24.54 -24.66 45.64
N GLU A 67 25.86 -24.66 45.49
CA GLU A 67 26.73 -25.75 45.03
C GLU A 67 26.72 -27.01 45.90
N SER A 68 26.93 -28.16 45.26
CA SER A 68 27.65 -29.31 45.84
C SER A 68 28.26 -30.16 44.72
N GLY A 69 29.55 -30.50 44.80
CA GLY A 69 30.28 -31.21 43.74
C GLY A 69 30.14 -32.73 43.76
N GLY A 70 30.64 -33.36 42.69
CA GLY A 70 30.70 -34.82 42.54
C GLY A 70 30.91 -35.19 41.07
N GLY A 71 32.02 -35.86 40.74
CA GLY A 71 32.43 -36.09 39.35
C GLY A 71 31.64 -37.19 38.62
N GLY A 72 31.60 -37.11 37.29
CA GLY A 72 31.05 -38.15 36.42
C GLY A 72 31.01 -37.72 34.95
N PHE A 73 31.92 -38.23 34.13
CA PHE A 73 32.13 -37.82 32.73
C PHE A 73 31.03 -38.34 31.75
N GLY A 74 29.82 -38.63 32.24
CA GLY A 74 28.78 -39.36 31.51
C GLY A 74 27.47 -38.60 31.25
N THR A 75 27.31 -37.37 31.77
CA THR A 75 26.00 -36.69 31.81
C THR A 75 25.81 -35.55 30.81
N PHE A 76 26.83 -35.22 30.00
CA PHE A 76 26.82 -34.03 29.13
C PHE A 76 25.79 -34.10 27.98
N PHE A 77 25.30 -35.29 27.63
CA PHE A 77 24.33 -35.50 26.55
C PHE A 77 22.84 -35.38 26.93
N ARG A 78 22.49 -35.13 28.20
CA ARG A 78 21.09 -35.11 28.66
C ARG A 78 20.48 -33.74 28.98
N LEU A 79 21.23 -32.64 28.83
CA LEU A 79 20.71 -31.27 29.03
C LEU A 79 20.80 -30.39 27.77
N LEU A 80 20.52 -30.97 26.60
CA LEU A 80 20.34 -30.25 25.34
C LEU A 80 19.04 -30.69 24.63
N GLY A 81 17.95 -30.66 25.39
CA GLY A 81 16.61 -30.66 24.81
C GLY A 81 16.34 -29.30 24.16
N VAL A 82 15.86 -29.32 22.90
CA VAL A 82 15.35 -28.15 22.14
C VAL A 82 16.42 -27.20 21.55
N THR A 83 17.08 -27.61 20.47
CA THR A 83 17.15 -26.93 19.14
C THR A 83 18.33 -27.42 18.28
N THR A 84 18.09 -28.35 17.36
CA THR A 84 19.12 -28.91 16.45
C THR A 84 19.51 -28.01 15.25
N VAL A 85 19.11 -26.73 15.25
CA VAL A 85 19.35 -25.79 14.12
C VAL A 85 20.43 -24.73 14.44
N GLY A 86 20.79 -24.50 15.70
CA GLY A 86 21.66 -23.38 16.09
C GLY A 86 23.18 -23.60 15.96
N ILE A 87 23.66 -24.85 16.05
CA ILE A 87 25.08 -25.12 16.36
C ILE A 87 26.01 -24.77 15.18
N GLY A 88 25.64 -25.12 13.94
CA GLY A 88 26.45 -24.84 12.76
C GLY A 88 26.60 -23.34 12.47
N GLY A 89 25.54 -22.55 12.67
CA GLY A 89 25.56 -21.10 12.49
C GLY A 89 26.47 -20.39 13.50
N VAL A 90 26.43 -20.82 14.77
CA VAL A 90 27.29 -20.25 15.83
C VAL A 90 28.77 -20.57 15.58
N ILE A 91 29.10 -21.79 15.14
CA ILE A 91 30.49 -22.17 14.78
C ILE A 91 30.96 -21.40 13.54
N GLY A 92 30.12 -21.30 12.49
CA GLY A 92 30.45 -20.54 11.28
C GLY A 92 30.64 -19.04 11.53
N TYR A 93 29.81 -18.43 12.39
CA TYR A 93 29.95 -17.02 12.76
C TYR A 93 31.18 -16.80 13.66
N ALA A 94 31.53 -17.73 14.55
CA ALA A 94 32.77 -17.70 15.33
C ALA A 94 34.05 -17.93 14.49
N TRP A 95 33.93 -18.54 13.31
CA TRP A 95 35.01 -18.64 12.31
C TRP A 95 35.13 -17.35 11.47
N TYR A 96 34.01 -16.67 11.24
CA TYR A 96 33.95 -15.41 10.49
C TYR A 96 34.47 -14.21 11.31
N ASP A 97 34.00 -14.04 12.55
CA ASP A 97 34.27 -12.89 13.41
C ASP A 97 35.09 -13.24 14.69
N PRO A 98 36.31 -12.69 14.85
CA PRO A 98 37.14 -12.91 16.04
C PRO A 98 36.62 -12.22 17.31
N GLU A 99 35.77 -11.19 17.22
CA GLU A 99 35.16 -10.53 18.39
C GLU A 99 34.11 -11.46 19.01
N PHE A 100 33.21 -12.00 18.18
CA PHE A 100 32.23 -13.01 18.61
C PHE A 100 32.88 -14.29 19.14
N ARG A 101 34.00 -14.73 18.56
CA ARG A 101 34.81 -15.83 19.10
C ARG A 101 35.27 -15.55 20.54
N LYS A 102 35.84 -14.37 20.82
CA LYS A 102 36.25 -13.97 22.18
C LYS A 102 35.06 -13.88 23.15
N TYR A 103 33.90 -13.43 22.66
CA TYR A 103 32.66 -13.40 23.44
C TYR A 103 32.22 -14.82 23.86
N LEU A 104 32.24 -15.79 22.94
CA LEU A 104 31.97 -17.20 23.22
C LEU A 104 32.98 -17.82 24.19
N GLU A 105 34.28 -17.59 23.97
CA GLU A 105 35.35 -18.07 24.87
C GLU A 105 35.19 -17.54 26.30
N LYS A 106 34.62 -16.33 26.47
CA LYS A 106 34.37 -15.69 27.77
C LYS A 106 33.05 -16.11 28.43
N LYS A 107 32.03 -16.49 27.66
CA LYS A 107 30.67 -16.81 28.14
C LYS A 107 30.40 -18.29 28.34
N VAL A 108 31.06 -19.18 27.58
CA VAL A 108 30.79 -20.63 27.59
C VAL A 108 32.05 -21.38 28.04
N PRO A 109 32.05 -22.05 29.21
CA PRO A 109 33.21 -22.83 29.66
C PRO A 109 33.51 -23.98 28.68
N TYR A 110 34.79 -24.30 28.52
CA TYR A 110 35.33 -25.28 27.56
C TYR A 110 35.15 -24.99 26.07
N SER A 111 34.40 -23.94 25.68
CA SER A 111 34.20 -23.56 24.27
C SER A 111 35.49 -23.34 23.50
N LYS A 112 36.51 -22.74 24.13
CA LYS A 112 37.84 -22.55 23.53
C LYS A 112 38.46 -23.87 23.02
N LYS A 113 38.49 -24.90 23.87
CA LYS A 113 39.04 -26.22 23.50
C LYS A 113 38.24 -26.89 22.36
N PHE A 114 36.93 -26.67 22.33
CA PHE A 114 36.07 -27.19 21.26
C PHE A 114 36.28 -26.45 19.94
N LEU A 115 36.32 -25.11 19.96
CA LEU A 115 36.55 -24.29 18.77
C LEU A 115 37.95 -24.48 18.20
N ASP A 116 38.98 -24.61 19.04
CA ASP A 116 40.35 -24.86 18.58
C ASP A 116 40.45 -26.20 17.82
N VAL A 117 39.87 -27.29 18.37
CA VAL A 117 39.82 -28.59 17.66
C VAL A 117 39.00 -28.52 16.38
N VAL A 118 37.83 -27.86 16.40
CA VAL A 118 36.97 -27.75 15.20
C VAL A 118 37.62 -26.91 14.10
N PHE A 119 38.37 -25.86 14.44
CA PHE A 119 39.08 -25.02 13.48
C PHE A 119 40.40 -25.63 12.98
N GLU A 120 41.02 -26.54 13.73
CA GLU A 120 42.19 -27.31 13.28
C GLU A 120 41.86 -28.26 12.11
N TYR A 121 40.62 -28.77 12.04
CA TYR A 121 40.13 -29.58 10.92
C TYR A 121 39.54 -28.76 9.74
N LEU A 122 39.49 -27.43 9.83
CA LEU A 122 38.95 -26.57 8.78
C LEU A 122 40.07 -25.88 7.98
N PRO A 123 39.91 -25.69 6.65
CA PRO A 123 40.95 -25.11 5.81
C PRO A 123 41.26 -23.66 6.18
N ASN A 124 42.53 -23.30 6.05
CA ASN A 124 43.06 -22.00 6.47
C ASN A 124 42.39 -20.83 5.72
N ARG A 125 42.03 -19.75 6.45
CA ARG A 125 41.18 -18.62 6.00
C ARG A 125 41.63 -17.87 4.73
N SER A 126 42.85 -18.13 4.23
CA SER A 126 43.57 -17.30 3.26
C SER A 126 43.31 -17.62 1.77
N SER A 127 42.74 -18.78 1.43
CA SER A 127 42.80 -19.29 0.04
C SER A 127 41.58 -19.05 -0.86
N TYR A 128 40.49 -18.45 -0.36
CA TYR A 128 39.19 -18.50 -1.06
C TYR A 128 38.37 -17.21 -1.17
N PHE A 129 38.91 -16.02 -0.87
CA PHE A 129 38.20 -14.75 -1.13
C PHE A 129 39.10 -13.67 -1.74
N PRO A 130 38.67 -13.02 -2.85
CA PRO A 130 39.35 -11.83 -3.37
C PRO A 130 39.29 -10.68 -2.36
N SER A 131 40.34 -9.87 -2.31
CA SER A 131 40.40 -8.66 -1.49
C SER A 131 39.23 -7.73 -1.79
N THR A 132 38.46 -7.37 -0.75
CA THR A 132 37.44 -6.32 -0.85
C THR A 132 38.12 -4.98 -1.21
N PRO A 133 37.60 -4.21 -2.19
CA PRO A 133 38.10 -2.86 -2.45
C PRO A 133 37.91 -1.94 -1.25
N GLU A 134 38.89 -1.08 -1.04
CA GLU A 134 38.95 -0.07 0.02
C GLU A 134 37.87 1.01 -0.17
N GLU A 135 37.16 1.39 0.90
CA GLU A 135 36.12 2.43 0.88
C GLU A 135 36.76 3.82 1.10
N PRO A 136 36.68 4.77 0.13
CA PRO A 136 37.19 6.11 0.33
C PRO A 136 36.21 7.00 1.12
N SER A 137 36.77 7.89 1.94
CA SER A 137 36.05 8.81 2.83
C SER A 137 35.15 9.82 2.11
N PRO A 138 34.10 10.35 2.77
CA PRO A 138 33.07 11.17 2.12
C PRO A 138 33.50 12.63 1.87
N PRO A 139 33.30 13.17 0.66
CA PRO A 139 33.40 14.61 0.37
C PRO A 139 32.07 15.37 0.65
N PRO A 140 32.11 16.71 0.85
CA PRO A 140 30.99 17.49 1.39
C PRO A 140 29.92 17.92 0.37
N CYS A 141 28.73 18.24 0.88
CA CYS A 141 27.54 18.66 0.12
C CYS A 141 27.70 20.03 -0.61
N PRO A 142 27.25 20.17 -1.87
CA PRO A 142 27.02 21.46 -2.52
C PRO A 142 25.56 21.96 -2.41
N PRO A 143 25.31 23.29 -2.44
CA PRO A 143 23.99 23.93 -2.30
C PRO A 143 23.15 23.95 -3.60
N PRO A 144 21.83 24.30 -3.54
CA PRO A 144 20.90 24.08 -4.65
C PRO A 144 20.99 25.13 -5.76
N LEU A 145 20.87 24.69 -7.01
CA LEU A 145 20.84 25.56 -8.19
C LEU A 145 19.42 25.96 -8.61
N SER A 146 19.29 27.25 -8.94
CA SER A 146 18.07 27.95 -9.31
C SER A 146 17.74 27.87 -10.81
N ARG A 147 16.53 28.35 -11.19
CA ARG A 147 15.93 28.27 -12.53
C ARG A 147 16.83 28.81 -13.67
N PRO A 148 16.71 28.26 -14.90
CA PRO A 148 17.43 28.78 -16.06
C PRO A 148 16.78 30.05 -16.64
N LYS A 149 17.63 30.95 -17.18
CA LYS A 149 17.28 31.96 -18.19
C LYS A 149 17.87 31.54 -19.55
N LYS A 150 17.30 32.10 -20.63
CA LYS A 150 17.62 31.80 -22.03
C LYS A 150 18.82 32.62 -22.55
N GLU A 151 19.15 32.31 -23.81
CA GLU A 151 19.81 33.14 -24.85
C GLU A 151 21.27 32.78 -25.24
N ASP A 152 21.33 32.02 -26.34
CA ASP A 152 21.97 32.38 -27.62
C ASP A 152 23.48 32.22 -27.90
N THR A 153 23.69 31.80 -29.16
CA THR A 153 24.89 31.96 -30.01
C THR A 153 26.02 30.91 -29.92
N ARG A 154 26.05 30.01 -30.92
CA ARG A 154 27.29 29.49 -31.55
C ARG A 154 27.65 30.41 -32.73
N PRO A 155 28.93 30.53 -33.16
CA PRO A 155 29.33 29.74 -34.35
C PRO A 155 30.84 29.40 -34.48
N LEU A 156 31.15 28.49 -35.42
CA LEU A 156 32.40 28.21 -36.19
C LEU A 156 32.57 26.68 -36.33
N ASN A 157 32.28 25.95 -37.42
CA ASN A 157 32.22 26.15 -38.89
C ASN A 157 33.50 25.65 -39.64
N LEU A 158 33.35 25.28 -40.94
CA LEU A 158 34.27 24.51 -41.82
C LEU A 158 34.18 22.96 -41.66
N GLY A 159 33.99 22.13 -42.71
CA GLY A 159 33.87 22.40 -44.16
C GLY A 159 33.21 21.21 -44.92
N PRO A 160 33.01 21.31 -46.26
CA PRO A 160 31.79 20.78 -46.89
C PRO A 160 31.97 19.65 -47.92
N LYS A 161 30.85 18.96 -48.26
CA LYS A 161 30.56 18.41 -49.60
C LYS A 161 29.07 18.53 -49.94
N GLU A 162 28.81 18.59 -51.25
CA GLU A 162 27.60 19.15 -51.89
C GLU A 162 26.61 18.06 -52.40
N PRO A 163 25.47 18.36 -53.09
CA PRO A 163 24.18 17.81 -52.69
C PRO A 163 23.49 16.94 -53.76
N GLU A 164 22.31 16.38 -53.44
CA GLU A 164 21.24 16.28 -54.45
C GLU A 164 19.80 16.26 -53.87
N LYS A 165 18.99 17.20 -54.38
CA LYS A 165 17.53 17.21 -54.63
C LYS A 165 16.49 16.95 -53.50
N LYS A 166 15.43 17.75 -53.57
CA LYS A 166 14.20 17.74 -52.76
C LYS A 166 13.10 17.00 -53.53
N ASP A 167 11.99 16.63 -52.87
CA ASP A 167 10.64 17.06 -53.27
C ASP A 167 9.56 16.75 -52.19
N ASP A 168 9.03 17.84 -51.62
CA ASP A 168 7.65 18.13 -51.20
C ASP A 168 6.66 17.14 -50.52
N LYS A 169 6.14 17.65 -49.38
CA LYS A 169 4.71 17.75 -48.95
C LYS A 169 4.05 16.69 -48.03
N CYS A 170 3.94 17.14 -46.77
CA CYS A 170 2.66 17.46 -46.08
C CYS A 170 1.71 16.32 -45.64
N ALA A 171 1.69 16.08 -44.32
CA ALA A 171 0.46 15.96 -43.53
C ALA A 171 0.74 16.33 -42.06
N GLN A 172 0.00 17.30 -41.51
CA GLN A 172 0.00 17.56 -40.07
C GLN A 172 -0.98 16.59 -39.40
N ILE A 173 -0.55 15.91 -38.35
CA ILE A 173 -1.44 15.24 -37.39
C ILE A 173 -1.03 15.71 -36.00
N GLU A 174 -1.92 16.45 -35.34
CA GLU A 174 -1.75 16.85 -33.95
C GLU A 174 -1.86 15.61 -33.06
N VAL A 175 -0.82 15.34 -32.26
CA VAL A 175 -0.86 14.32 -31.20
C VAL A 175 -0.92 15.05 -29.86
N PRO A 176 -1.94 14.80 -29.01
CA PRO A 176 -2.04 15.41 -27.70
C PRO A 176 -0.84 15.09 -26.80
N LYS A 177 -0.45 16.06 -25.96
CA LYS A 177 0.59 15.87 -24.95
C LYS A 177 0.03 15.07 -23.77
N GLU A 178 0.40 13.79 -23.64
CA GLU A 178 0.22 13.02 -22.40
C GLU A 178 1.30 13.36 -21.36
N ASP A 179 0.96 13.25 -20.08
CA ASP A 179 1.82 13.67 -18.96
C ASP A 179 3.10 12.82 -18.81
N PRO A 180 4.25 13.45 -18.44
CA PRO A 180 5.55 12.77 -18.33
C PRO A 180 5.63 11.71 -17.21
N LYS A 181 4.65 11.65 -16.30
CA LYS A 181 4.54 10.56 -15.30
C LYS A 181 4.02 9.25 -15.92
N ILE A 182 3.04 9.34 -16.83
CA ILE A 182 2.40 8.17 -17.45
C ILE A 182 3.41 7.48 -18.38
N THR A 183 4.17 8.24 -19.16
CA THR A 183 5.25 7.73 -20.01
C THR A 183 6.35 7.01 -19.22
N ALA A 184 6.68 7.49 -18.02
CA ALA A 184 7.70 6.88 -17.16
C ALA A 184 7.27 5.55 -16.53
N GLU A 185 5.99 5.38 -16.17
CA GLU A 185 5.46 4.07 -15.74
C GLU A 185 5.35 3.10 -16.92
N ARG A 186 4.82 3.56 -18.06
CA ARG A 186 4.66 2.76 -19.28
C ARG A 186 6.00 2.19 -19.75
N ALA A 187 7.07 3.00 -19.73
CA ALA A 187 8.43 2.55 -20.06
C ALA A 187 9.00 1.53 -19.04
N LYS A 188 8.70 1.65 -17.75
CA LYS A 188 9.10 0.66 -16.73
C LYS A 188 8.33 -0.66 -16.89
N GLU A 189 7.06 -0.60 -17.26
CA GLU A 189 6.25 -1.79 -17.53
C GLU A 189 6.72 -2.50 -18.81
N GLU A 190 7.05 -1.74 -19.86
CA GLU A 190 7.60 -2.24 -21.11
C GLU A 190 8.97 -2.91 -20.90
N GLN A 191 9.86 -2.31 -20.09
CA GLN A 191 11.12 -2.94 -19.67
C GLN A 191 10.89 -4.25 -18.90
N ARG A 192 9.91 -4.31 -17.98
CA ARG A 192 9.57 -5.55 -17.26
C ARG A 192 9.07 -6.63 -18.23
N ARG A 193 8.21 -6.29 -19.18
CA ARG A 193 7.71 -7.21 -20.22
C ARG A 193 8.85 -7.74 -21.10
N LEU A 194 9.81 -6.89 -21.47
CA LEU A 194 10.95 -7.29 -22.30
C LEU A 194 11.96 -8.18 -21.54
N VAL A 195 12.14 -7.95 -20.25
CA VAL A 195 12.96 -8.82 -19.38
C VAL A 195 12.27 -10.18 -19.17
N GLU A 196 10.96 -10.19 -18.92
CA GLU A 196 10.14 -11.40 -18.82
C GLU A 196 10.19 -12.24 -20.10
N GLN A 197 10.06 -11.61 -21.27
CA GLN A 197 10.20 -12.28 -22.58
C GLN A 197 11.58 -12.94 -22.74
N ARG A 198 12.66 -12.21 -22.47
CA ARG A 198 14.04 -12.74 -22.52
C ARG A 198 14.28 -13.87 -21.52
N PHE A 199 13.58 -13.90 -20.40
CA PHE A 199 13.67 -14.99 -19.43
C PHE A 199 12.99 -16.25 -19.99
N ARG A 200 11.78 -16.11 -20.54
CA ARG A 200 11.03 -17.21 -21.17
C ARG A 200 11.72 -17.75 -22.43
N GLU A 201 12.36 -16.90 -23.22
CA GLU A 201 13.16 -17.31 -24.38
C GLU A 201 14.32 -18.22 -23.94
N LYS A 202 15.04 -17.84 -22.88
CA LYS A 202 16.11 -18.68 -22.29
C LYS A 202 15.59 -19.97 -21.69
N GLU A 203 14.49 -19.93 -20.93
CA GLU A 203 13.86 -21.14 -20.39
C GLU A 203 13.42 -22.09 -21.51
N ALA A 204 12.96 -21.57 -22.66
CA ALA A 204 12.59 -22.36 -23.82
C ALA A 204 13.81 -22.96 -24.54
N GLU A 205 14.91 -22.21 -24.70
CA GLU A 205 16.19 -22.72 -25.23
C GLU A 205 16.76 -23.83 -24.31
N GLU A 206 16.82 -23.57 -23.00
CA GLU A 206 17.28 -24.56 -22.01
C GLU A 206 16.40 -25.81 -21.98
N ALA A 207 15.07 -25.68 -22.13
CA ALA A 207 14.16 -26.80 -22.23
C ALA A 207 14.34 -27.59 -23.54
N ALA A 208 14.63 -26.92 -24.66
CA ALA A 208 14.87 -27.57 -25.95
C ALA A 208 16.18 -28.37 -25.95
N GLU A 209 17.26 -27.85 -25.36
CA GLU A 209 18.53 -28.59 -25.17
C GLU A 209 18.34 -29.83 -24.30
N ASN A 210 17.57 -29.71 -23.20
CA ASN A 210 17.24 -30.85 -22.34
C ASN A 210 16.44 -31.92 -23.10
N ALA A 211 15.38 -31.55 -23.82
CA ALA A 211 14.57 -32.49 -24.59
C ALA A 211 15.37 -33.18 -25.72
N ALA A 212 16.28 -32.46 -26.37
CA ALA A 212 17.17 -33.03 -27.39
C ALA A 212 18.11 -34.10 -26.78
N LEU A 213 18.68 -33.82 -25.60
CA LEU A 213 19.54 -34.78 -24.90
C LEU A 213 18.76 -36.04 -24.47
N GLU A 214 17.53 -35.90 -23.96
CA GLU A 214 16.67 -37.01 -23.56
C GLU A 214 16.43 -37.98 -24.74
N VAL A 215 16.07 -37.46 -25.91
CA VAL A 215 15.87 -38.27 -27.12
C VAL A 215 17.15 -38.98 -27.56
N VAL A 216 18.32 -38.35 -27.44
CA VAL A 216 19.60 -38.98 -27.75
C VAL A 216 19.93 -40.10 -26.75
N LEU A 217 19.76 -39.85 -25.45
CA LEU A 217 20.01 -40.83 -24.40
C LEU A 217 19.08 -42.04 -24.51
N ASP A 218 17.77 -41.86 -24.67
CA ASP A 218 16.80 -42.95 -24.80
C ASP A 218 17.12 -43.88 -25.98
N ASN A 219 17.51 -43.31 -27.12
CA ASN A 219 17.91 -44.09 -28.29
C ASN A 219 19.22 -44.87 -28.06
N LEU A 220 20.20 -44.27 -27.37
CA LEU A 220 21.45 -44.96 -27.01
C LEU A 220 21.23 -46.05 -25.96
N ILE A 221 20.38 -45.82 -24.96
CA ILE A 221 20.00 -46.81 -23.94
C ILE A 221 19.33 -48.02 -24.59
N ARG A 222 18.33 -47.81 -25.46
CA ARG A 222 17.67 -48.90 -26.18
C ARG A 222 18.66 -49.73 -27.00
N LYS A 223 19.51 -49.06 -27.77
CA LYS A 223 20.54 -49.72 -28.60
C LYS A 223 21.57 -50.49 -27.76
N ALA A 224 22.03 -49.92 -26.64
CA ALA A 224 22.99 -50.58 -25.75
C ALA A 224 22.40 -51.87 -25.13
N ASN A 225 21.13 -51.85 -24.69
CA ASN A 225 20.45 -53.04 -24.19
C ASN A 225 20.37 -54.13 -25.28
N GLU A 226 19.88 -53.79 -26.48
CA GLU A 226 19.72 -54.75 -27.60
C GLU A 226 21.05 -55.39 -28.02
N VAL A 227 22.12 -54.60 -28.17
CA VAL A 227 23.44 -55.10 -28.57
C VAL A 227 24.08 -55.96 -27.47
N VAL A 228 23.84 -55.66 -26.19
CA VAL A 228 24.39 -56.46 -25.08
C VAL A 228 23.59 -57.75 -24.84
N GLU A 229 22.27 -57.74 -24.96
CA GLU A 229 21.46 -58.97 -24.88
C GLU A 229 21.82 -59.97 -26.01
N THR A 230 22.00 -59.46 -27.24
CA THR A 230 22.43 -60.28 -28.38
C THR A 230 23.86 -60.81 -28.19
N THR A 231 24.79 -59.99 -27.69
CA THR A 231 26.17 -60.40 -27.35
C THR A 231 26.18 -61.50 -26.27
N ILE A 232 25.40 -61.36 -25.20
CA ILE A 232 25.28 -62.36 -24.12
C ILE A 232 24.71 -63.68 -24.67
N CYS A 233 23.79 -63.62 -25.64
CA CYS A 233 23.27 -64.81 -26.32
C CYS A 233 24.38 -65.54 -27.12
N ILE A 234 25.24 -64.81 -27.83
CA ILE A 234 26.37 -65.37 -28.59
C ILE A 234 27.43 -65.94 -27.63
N GLN A 235 27.77 -65.24 -26.55
CA GLN A 235 28.70 -65.73 -25.52
C GLN A 235 28.20 -67.02 -24.81
N LYS A 236 26.89 -67.16 -24.59
CA LYS A 236 26.33 -68.43 -24.08
C LYS A 236 26.52 -69.58 -25.09
N LYS A 237 26.33 -69.34 -26.38
CA LYS A 237 26.64 -70.34 -27.44
C LYS A 237 28.14 -70.69 -27.48
N GLN A 238 29.03 -69.72 -27.25
CA GLN A 238 30.47 -69.95 -27.12
C GLN A 238 30.78 -70.87 -25.93
N ILE A 239 30.21 -70.60 -24.76
CA ILE A 239 30.36 -71.45 -23.56
C ILE A 239 29.94 -72.90 -23.85
N ASP A 240 28.78 -73.10 -24.49
CA ASP A 240 28.28 -74.44 -24.82
C ASP A 240 29.18 -75.15 -25.86
N ALA A 241 29.72 -74.43 -26.85
CA ALA A 241 30.67 -74.98 -27.81
C ALA A 241 32.01 -75.37 -27.15
N VAL A 242 32.53 -74.52 -26.25
CA VAL A 242 33.74 -74.81 -25.45
C VAL A 242 33.52 -76.04 -24.57
N ARG A 243 32.36 -76.15 -23.90
CA ARG A 243 32.01 -77.31 -23.06
C ARG A 243 31.90 -78.60 -23.88
N LYS A 244 31.22 -78.58 -25.03
CA LYS A 244 31.10 -79.74 -25.95
C LYS A 244 32.47 -80.24 -26.42
N HIS A 245 33.32 -79.35 -26.93
CA HIS A 245 34.70 -79.69 -27.30
C HIS A 245 35.47 -80.30 -26.11
N THR A 246 35.34 -79.70 -24.93
CA THR A 246 36.06 -80.13 -23.72
C THR A 246 35.58 -81.50 -23.21
N ALA A 247 34.29 -81.81 -23.31
CA ALA A 247 33.73 -83.11 -22.96
C ALA A 247 34.21 -84.21 -23.93
N LEU A 248 34.15 -83.96 -25.24
CA LEU A 248 34.64 -84.90 -26.26
C LEU A 248 36.16 -85.13 -26.12
N LEU A 249 36.93 -84.09 -25.80
CA LEU A 249 38.37 -84.22 -25.55
C LEU A 249 38.67 -85.09 -24.33
N LYS A 250 37.92 -84.95 -23.22
CA LYS A 250 38.06 -85.84 -22.05
C LYS A 250 37.77 -87.29 -22.42
N GLN A 251 36.65 -87.55 -23.10
CA GLN A 251 36.25 -88.89 -23.52
C GLN A 251 37.33 -89.56 -24.40
N ALA A 252 37.85 -88.85 -25.40
CA ALA A 252 38.93 -89.34 -26.27
C ALA A 252 40.28 -89.55 -25.55
N MET A 253 40.46 -88.99 -24.34
CA MET A 253 41.64 -89.19 -23.49
C MET A 253 41.46 -90.35 -22.49
N GLU A 254 40.23 -90.59 -22.01
CA GLU A 254 39.90 -91.61 -21.02
C GLU A 254 39.66 -93.00 -21.63
N ASP A 255 39.21 -93.09 -22.89
CA ASP A 255 38.88 -94.37 -23.53
C ASP A 255 40.11 -95.28 -23.78
N VAL A 256 40.12 -96.45 -23.12
CA VAL A 256 41.17 -97.49 -23.19
C VAL A 256 40.92 -98.51 -24.31
N SER A 257 39.76 -98.46 -24.97
CA SER A 257 39.27 -99.40 -26.00
C SER A 257 40.14 -99.54 -27.26
N GLU A 258 39.81 -100.52 -28.10
CA GLU A 258 40.56 -100.90 -29.31
C GLU A 258 40.76 -99.76 -30.32
N ILE A 259 41.81 -99.90 -31.13
CA ILE A 259 42.42 -98.82 -31.93
C ILE A 259 41.46 -98.22 -33.00
N LEU A 260 40.51 -99.01 -33.50
CA LEU A 260 39.67 -98.67 -34.66
C LEU A 260 38.63 -97.55 -34.40
N ASP A 261 38.08 -97.44 -33.18
CA ASP A 261 37.06 -96.42 -32.89
C ASP A 261 37.66 -95.02 -32.62
N LYS A 262 38.97 -94.94 -32.35
CA LYS A 262 39.61 -93.69 -31.89
C LYS A 262 39.68 -92.63 -32.99
N ASP A 263 39.92 -93.02 -34.24
CA ASP A 263 40.02 -92.05 -35.35
C ASP A 263 38.70 -91.29 -35.57
N HIS A 264 37.56 -91.97 -35.40
CA HIS A 264 36.23 -91.34 -35.47
C HIS A 264 35.99 -90.38 -34.29
N GLN A 265 36.39 -90.75 -33.07
CA GLN A 265 36.32 -89.84 -31.91
C GLN A 265 37.19 -88.58 -32.11
N TRP A 266 38.42 -88.73 -32.61
CA TRP A 266 39.30 -87.58 -32.90
C TRP A 266 38.78 -86.69 -34.03
N GLN A 267 38.09 -87.25 -35.04
CA GLN A 267 37.38 -86.47 -36.06
C GLN A 267 36.26 -85.62 -35.45
N GLN A 268 35.47 -86.17 -34.52
CA GLN A 268 34.42 -85.41 -33.81
C GLN A 268 35.01 -84.30 -32.93
N VAL A 269 36.13 -84.55 -32.23
CA VAL A 269 36.86 -83.51 -31.48
C VAL A 269 37.34 -82.39 -32.40
N ALA A 270 37.87 -82.74 -33.58
CA ALA A 270 38.34 -81.76 -34.57
C ALA A 270 37.18 -80.94 -35.19
N GLU A 271 36.01 -81.52 -35.40
CA GLU A 271 34.83 -80.78 -35.84
C GLU A 271 34.31 -79.85 -34.74
N ALA A 272 34.19 -80.33 -33.50
CA ALA A 272 33.81 -79.52 -32.36
C ALA A 272 34.79 -78.35 -32.11
N PHE A 273 36.09 -78.55 -32.37
CA PHE A 273 37.10 -77.48 -32.32
C PHE A 273 36.83 -76.40 -33.38
N LYS A 274 36.56 -76.76 -34.64
CA LYS A 274 36.21 -75.81 -35.71
C LYS A 274 34.93 -75.03 -35.39
N GLN A 275 33.90 -75.70 -34.86
CA GLN A 275 32.65 -75.06 -34.43
C GLN A 275 32.90 -74.05 -33.30
N ARG A 276 33.69 -74.44 -32.28
CA ARG A 276 34.15 -73.53 -31.21
C ARG A 276 34.88 -72.31 -31.77
N GLU A 277 35.83 -72.50 -32.67
CA GLU A 277 36.66 -71.41 -33.22
C GLU A 277 35.81 -70.39 -34.02
N ASN A 278 34.84 -70.87 -34.80
CA ASN A 278 33.92 -70.00 -35.54
C ASN A 278 33.02 -69.18 -34.60
N ILE A 279 32.42 -69.82 -33.58
CA ILE A 279 31.56 -69.13 -32.61
C ILE A 279 32.37 -68.16 -31.74
N SER A 280 33.62 -68.49 -31.41
CA SER A 280 34.54 -67.56 -30.72
C SER A 280 34.79 -66.30 -31.54
N LYS A 281 35.06 -66.43 -32.84
CA LYS A 281 35.27 -65.29 -33.76
C LYS A 281 34.01 -64.44 -33.96
N GLU A 282 32.82 -65.03 -33.84
CA GLU A 282 31.53 -64.32 -33.85
C GLU A 282 31.32 -63.56 -32.54
N ALA A 283 31.57 -64.22 -31.40
CA ALA A 283 31.51 -63.62 -30.07
C ALA A 283 32.45 -62.42 -29.96
N ASP A 284 33.73 -62.55 -30.35
CA ASP A 284 34.74 -61.48 -30.32
C ASP A 284 34.35 -60.24 -31.14
N LYS A 285 33.52 -60.39 -32.19
CA LYS A 285 32.98 -59.27 -32.95
C LYS A 285 31.84 -58.60 -32.19
N SER A 286 30.86 -59.38 -31.73
CA SER A 286 29.72 -58.85 -30.95
C SER A 286 30.16 -58.13 -29.67
N VAL A 287 31.19 -58.63 -28.97
CA VAL A 287 31.78 -57.98 -27.79
C VAL A 287 32.42 -56.63 -28.12
N LYS A 288 33.05 -56.48 -29.29
CA LYS A 288 33.59 -55.18 -29.73
C LYS A 288 32.46 -54.20 -30.04
N GLU A 289 31.44 -54.64 -30.77
CA GLU A 289 30.25 -53.82 -31.09
C GLU A 289 29.51 -53.39 -29.81
N ALA A 290 29.35 -54.29 -28.84
CA ALA A 290 28.80 -53.98 -27.52
C ALA A 290 29.61 -52.92 -26.77
N ARG A 291 30.94 -53.09 -26.68
CA ARG A 291 31.84 -52.13 -26.04
C ARG A 291 31.78 -50.76 -26.73
N GLU A 292 31.81 -50.71 -28.06
CA GLU A 292 31.66 -49.46 -28.80
C GLU A 292 30.32 -48.75 -28.53
N THR A 293 29.21 -49.48 -28.41
CA THR A 293 27.91 -48.85 -28.08
C THR A 293 27.85 -48.36 -26.63
N LEU A 294 28.45 -49.10 -25.70
CA LEU A 294 28.58 -48.69 -24.30
C LEU A 294 29.49 -47.46 -24.14
N ASP A 295 30.60 -47.38 -24.87
CA ASP A 295 31.49 -46.21 -24.87
C ASP A 295 30.81 -44.96 -25.47
N ARG A 296 29.97 -45.14 -26.51
CA ARG A 296 29.14 -44.04 -27.07
C ARG A 296 28.09 -43.56 -26.08
N LEU A 297 27.41 -44.47 -25.37
CA LEU A 297 26.48 -44.13 -24.30
C LEU A 297 27.19 -43.40 -23.14
N ARG A 298 28.38 -43.87 -22.75
CA ARG A 298 29.22 -43.23 -21.74
C ARG A 298 29.62 -41.81 -22.14
N SER A 299 30.09 -41.59 -23.37
CA SER A 299 30.43 -40.24 -23.86
C SER A 299 29.23 -39.31 -23.80
N ALA A 300 28.06 -39.75 -24.28
CA ALA A 300 26.84 -38.94 -24.23
C ALA A 300 26.43 -38.55 -22.79
N ILE A 301 26.61 -39.44 -21.83
CA ILE A 301 26.38 -39.16 -20.40
C ILE A 301 27.43 -38.17 -19.86
N ASP A 302 28.71 -38.37 -20.18
CA ASP A 302 29.80 -37.50 -19.72
C ASP A 302 29.71 -36.09 -20.33
N ASP A 303 29.28 -35.97 -21.58
CA ASP A 303 29.06 -34.68 -22.25
C ASP A 303 27.80 -33.98 -21.72
N GLY A 304 26.72 -34.72 -21.47
CA GLY A 304 25.53 -34.21 -20.78
C GLY A 304 25.81 -33.70 -19.36
N LYS A 305 26.79 -34.31 -18.65
CA LYS A 305 27.27 -33.84 -17.33
C LYS A 305 28.19 -32.62 -17.42
N LYS A 306 29.00 -32.46 -18.48
CA LYS A 306 29.86 -31.26 -18.65
C LYS A 306 29.05 -30.00 -18.98
N ASN A 307 27.92 -30.17 -19.66
CA ASN A 307 27.05 -29.07 -20.06
C ASN A 307 26.30 -28.43 -18.88
N LYS A 308 26.38 -27.10 -18.77
CA LYS A 308 25.86 -26.32 -17.63
C LYS A 308 24.33 -26.40 -17.48
N VAL A 309 23.62 -26.50 -18.60
CA VAL A 309 22.15 -26.58 -18.66
C VAL A 309 21.68 -28.00 -18.35
N THR A 310 22.23 -29.00 -19.04
CA THR A 310 21.73 -30.37 -19.02
C THR A 310 22.21 -31.23 -17.85
N HIS A 311 23.30 -30.86 -17.15
CA HIS A 311 23.80 -31.60 -15.97
C HIS A 311 22.69 -31.89 -14.94
N ARG A 312 21.67 -31.03 -14.83
CA ARG A 312 20.58 -31.17 -13.83
C ARG A 312 19.48 -32.15 -14.24
N ASN A 313 19.52 -32.69 -15.46
CA ASN A 313 18.47 -33.59 -15.95
C ASN A 313 18.50 -34.96 -15.25
N LYS A 314 17.34 -35.43 -14.78
CA LYS A 314 17.17 -36.75 -14.14
C LYS A 314 17.47 -37.91 -15.10
N VAL A 315 17.28 -37.73 -16.40
CA VAL A 315 17.50 -38.77 -17.42
C VAL A 315 18.99 -39.15 -17.53
N LEU A 316 19.91 -38.26 -17.14
CA LEU A 316 21.34 -38.61 -17.00
C LEU A 316 21.59 -39.64 -15.89
N ASN A 317 20.83 -39.60 -14.79
CA ASN A 317 20.96 -40.58 -13.70
C ASN A 317 20.43 -41.94 -14.16
N THR A 318 19.26 -41.99 -14.80
CA THR A 318 18.70 -43.26 -15.32
C THR A 318 19.55 -43.84 -16.45
N ALA A 319 20.20 -43.01 -17.26
CA ALA A 319 21.19 -43.45 -18.25
C ALA A 319 22.45 -44.03 -17.60
N GLN A 320 22.92 -43.46 -16.49
CA GLN A 320 24.06 -43.98 -15.73
C GLN A 320 23.71 -45.30 -15.02
N GLU A 321 22.51 -45.45 -14.46
CA GLU A 321 22.00 -46.70 -13.87
C GLU A 321 21.90 -47.81 -14.92
N THR A 322 21.33 -47.51 -16.09
CA THR A 322 21.22 -48.48 -17.19
C THR A 322 22.60 -48.84 -17.76
N PHE A 323 23.49 -47.87 -17.99
CA PHE A 323 24.88 -48.12 -18.40
C PHE A 323 25.62 -49.04 -17.42
N THR A 324 25.58 -48.74 -16.12
CA THR A 324 26.28 -49.55 -15.10
C THR A 324 25.70 -50.96 -15.00
N LYS A 325 24.37 -51.12 -15.04
CA LYS A 325 23.71 -52.43 -15.09
C LYS A 325 24.17 -53.26 -16.29
N VAL A 326 24.02 -52.72 -17.50
CA VAL A 326 24.29 -53.42 -18.77
C VAL A 326 25.78 -53.75 -18.92
N ASN A 327 26.67 -52.84 -18.54
CA ASN A 327 28.12 -53.09 -18.50
C ASN A 327 28.50 -54.21 -17.52
N ASN A 328 27.82 -54.30 -16.36
CA ASN A 328 28.03 -55.38 -15.40
C ASN A 328 27.50 -56.73 -15.90
N GLU A 329 26.38 -56.76 -16.61
CA GLU A 329 25.85 -57.96 -17.27
C GLU A 329 26.82 -58.49 -18.34
N LEU A 330 27.35 -57.60 -19.20
CA LEU A 330 28.40 -57.94 -20.18
C LEU A 330 29.69 -58.46 -19.51
N LYS A 331 30.22 -57.74 -18.51
CA LYS A 331 31.39 -58.17 -17.73
C LYS A 331 31.18 -59.55 -17.08
N ASN A 332 29.97 -59.85 -16.59
CA ASN A 332 29.67 -61.14 -15.98
C ASN A 332 29.61 -62.28 -17.01
N ALA A 333 29.08 -62.03 -18.20
CA ALA A 333 29.13 -63.01 -19.30
C ALA A 333 30.58 -63.24 -19.80
N GLU A 334 31.40 -62.20 -19.91
CA GLU A 334 32.84 -62.31 -20.23
C GLU A 334 33.61 -63.15 -19.19
N LYS A 335 33.29 -63.04 -17.89
CA LYS A 335 33.87 -63.89 -16.83
C LYS A 335 33.52 -65.37 -17.03
N GLU A 336 32.26 -65.66 -17.33
CA GLU A 336 31.78 -67.04 -17.54
C GLU A 336 32.43 -67.71 -18.76
N VAL A 337 32.60 -66.96 -19.86
CA VAL A 337 33.40 -67.39 -21.02
C VAL A 337 34.84 -67.68 -20.60
N SER A 338 35.49 -66.71 -19.92
CA SER A 338 36.89 -66.82 -19.50
C SER A 338 37.13 -68.04 -18.60
N ARG A 339 36.22 -68.33 -17.66
CA ARG A 339 36.28 -69.52 -16.80
C ARG A 339 36.27 -70.81 -17.63
N CYS A 340 35.29 -70.95 -18.53
CA CYS A 340 35.16 -72.14 -19.38
C CYS A 340 36.37 -72.33 -20.31
N GLU A 341 36.97 -71.24 -20.80
CA GLU A 341 38.19 -71.31 -21.61
C GLU A 341 39.45 -71.66 -20.82
N CYS A 342 39.55 -71.22 -19.56
CA CYS A 342 40.62 -71.64 -18.65
C CYS A 342 40.54 -73.15 -18.34
N GLU A 343 39.35 -73.68 -18.03
CA GLU A 343 39.12 -75.12 -17.84
C GLU A 343 39.54 -75.93 -19.08
N ALA A 344 39.12 -75.48 -20.28
CA ALA A 344 39.52 -76.10 -21.54
C ALA A 344 41.05 -76.06 -21.80
N ARG A 345 41.72 -74.99 -21.35
CA ARG A 345 43.19 -74.81 -21.48
C ARG A 345 43.98 -75.69 -20.51
N VAL A 346 43.47 -75.95 -19.32
CA VAL A 346 44.08 -76.93 -18.39
C VAL A 346 44.06 -78.32 -19.00
N LEU A 347 42.95 -78.71 -19.63
CA LEU A 347 42.81 -80.02 -20.26
C LEU A 347 43.65 -80.18 -21.52
N SER A 348 43.85 -79.12 -22.31
CA SER A 348 44.82 -79.17 -23.42
C SER A 348 46.26 -79.31 -22.92
N LYS A 349 46.67 -78.59 -21.86
CA LYS A 349 47.99 -78.77 -21.23
C LYS A 349 48.19 -80.19 -20.70
N TYR A 350 47.14 -80.81 -20.14
CA TYR A 350 47.17 -82.19 -19.66
C TYR A 350 47.33 -83.21 -20.81
N LYS A 351 46.63 -82.98 -21.94
CA LYS A 351 46.82 -83.74 -23.18
C LYS A 351 48.28 -83.67 -23.66
N ASP A 352 48.85 -82.47 -23.75
CA ASP A 352 50.24 -82.27 -24.19
C ASP A 352 51.26 -82.90 -23.22
N LEU A 353 50.93 -83.03 -21.94
CA LEU A 353 51.75 -83.73 -20.95
C LEU A 353 51.69 -85.26 -21.15
N ILE A 354 50.49 -85.82 -21.36
CA ILE A 354 50.31 -87.26 -21.66
C ILE A 354 51.01 -87.63 -22.98
N GLU A 355 50.91 -86.81 -24.03
CA GLU A 355 51.60 -87.07 -25.29
C GLU A 355 53.13 -87.06 -25.14
N ARG A 356 53.68 -86.15 -24.33
CA ARG A 356 55.12 -86.14 -24.00
C ARG A 356 55.52 -87.36 -23.18
N GLY A 357 54.73 -87.74 -22.17
CA GLY A 357 54.97 -88.94 -21.37
C GLY A 357 54.93 -90.23 -22.20
N ARG A 358 54.00 -90.34 -23.15
CA ARG A 358 53.93 -91.48 -24.08
C ARG A 358 55.16 -91.57 -24.99
N LYS A 359 55.69 -90.44 -25.47
CA LYS A 359 56.92 -90.40 -26.28
C LYS A 359 58.14 -90.80 -25.47
N GLN A 360 58.31 -90.21 -24.29
CA GLN A 360 59.42 -90.56 -23.37
C GLN A 360 59.38 -92.04 -22.98
N PHE A 361 58.21 -92.60 -22.67
CA PHE A 361 58.07 -94.02 -22.35
C PHE A 361 58.38 -94.94 -23.55
N ALA A 362 58.05 -94.53 -24.78
CA ALA A 362 58.42 -95.26 -25.99
C ALA A 362 59.95 -95.24 -26.23
N GLU A 363 60.58 -94.08 -26.07
CA GLU A 363 62.04 -93.90 -26.16
C GLU A 363 62.78 -94.71 -25.07
N GLU A 364 62.28 -94.71 -23.83
CA GLU A 364 62.82 -95.50 -22.72
C GLU A 364 62.66 -97.01 -22.95
N LEU A 365 61.51 -97.48 -23.45
CA LEU A 365 61.29 -98.90 -23.80
C LEU A 365 62.27 -99.39 -24.86
N ASP A 366 62.46 -98.62 -25.92
CA ASP A 366 63.38 -98.92 -27.03
C ASP A 366 64.84 -98.99 -26.54
N SER A 367 65.20 -98.15 -25.56
CA SER A 367 66.53 -98.15 -24.94
C SER A 367 66.80 -99.30 -23.96
N ILE A 368 65.76 -99.87 -23.33
CA ILE A 368 65.89 -100.86 -22.24
C ILE A 368 65.74 -102.31 -22.73
N MET A 369 65.04 -102.57 -23.85
CA MET A 369 64.90 -103.92 -24.42
C MET A 369 65.08 -103.97 -25.95
N PRO A 370 66.32 -103.95 -26.46
CA PRO A 370 66.57 -104.19 -27.87
C PRO A 370 66.35 -105.66 -28.30
N ASP A 371 66.52 -106.66 -27.41
CA ASP A 371 66.68 -108.06 -27.83
C ASP A 371 66.13 -109.12 -26.84
N VAL A 372 64.82 -109.12 -26.55
CA VAL A 372 64.18 -110.21 -25.76
C VAL A 372 62.87 -110.72 -26.38
N LYS A 373 62.95 -111.82 -27.14
CA LYS A 373 61.82 -112.71 -27.44
C LYS A 373 61.75 -113.82 -26.38
N LEU A 374 60.96 -113.61 -25.32
CA LEU A 374 60.67 -114.62 -24.29
C LEU A 374 59.98 -115.86 -24.92
N GLY A 375 60.72 -116.95 -25.18
CA GLY A 375 60.14 -118.04 -25.98
C GLY A 375 60.82 -119.41 -26.08
N ARG A 376 61.92 -119.72 -25.37
CA ARG A 376 62.44 -121.11 -25.29
C ARG A 376 62.79 -121.51 -23.85
N ARG A 377 62.27 -122.66 -23.42
CA ARG A 377 62.55 -123.29 -22.11
C ARG A 377 63.66 -124.34 -22.23
N SER A 378 64.14 -124.80 -21.07
CA SER A 378 65.24 -125.76 -20.81
C SER A 378 66.64 -125.13 -20.88
N LYS A 379 67.58 -125.43 -19.96
CA LYS A 379 67.60 -126.45 -18.87
C LYS A 379 67.68 -125.78 -17.48
N LYS A 380 67.84 -126.59 -16.42
CA LYS A 380 68.07 -126.09 -15.05
C LYS A 380 69.35 -125.24 -15.03
N LEU A 381 69.24 -124.02 -14.50
CA LEU A 381 70.35 -123.10 -14.27
C LEU A 381 71.38 -123.74 -13.33
N THR A 382 72.67 -123.53 -13.57
CA THR A 382 73.71 -123.86 -12.59
C THR A 382 73.59 -122.95 -11.35
N GLU A 383 74.21 -123.32 -10.22
CA GLU A 383 74.16 -122.46 -9.02
C GLU A 383 74.77 -121.07 -9.26
N GLU A 384 75.73 -120.95 -10.19
CA GLU A 384 76.30 -119.67 -10.61
C GLU A 384 75.32 -118.86 -11.48
N GLU A 385 74.62 -119.49 -12.42
CA GLU A 385 73.56 -118.85 -13.21
C GLU A 385 72.34 -118.48 -12.34
N LEU A 386 72.01 -119.30 -11.33
CA LEU A 386 70.95 -119.02 -10.37
C LEU A 386 71.37 -117.89 -9.41
N ASN A 387 72.59 -117.88 -8.90
CA ASN A 387 73.11 -116.78 -8.09
C ASN A 387 73.27 -115.50 -8.92
N ALA A 388 73.62 -115.60 -10.20
CA ALA A 388 73.62 -114.46 -11.13
C ALA A 388 72.19 -113.98 -11.42
N LEU A 389 71.20 -114.88 -11.57
CA LEU A 389 69.79 -114.53 -11.73
C LEU A 389 69.20 -113.92 -10.45
N ILE A 390 69.56 -114.41 -9.26
CA ILE A 390 69.17 -113.86 -7.96
C ILE A 390 69.84 -112.52 -7.73
N ALA A 391 71.14 -112.37 -8.03
CA ALA A 391 71.84 -111.10 -7.97
C ALA A 391 71.28 -110.08 -8.98
N HIS A 392 70.92 -110.53 -10.19
CA HIS A 392 70.23 -109.71 -11.19
C HIS A 392 68.82 -109.35 -10.73
N ALA A 393 68.06 -110.28 -10.14
CA ALA A 393 66.72 -110.04 -9.62
C ALA A 393 66.74 -109.09 -8.41
N HIS A 394 67.67 -109.26 -7.47
CA HIS A 394 67.87 -108.34 -6.34
C HIS A 394 68.34 -106.97 -6.83
N ARG A 395 69.33 -106.90 -7.74
CA ARG A 395 69.75 -105.65 -8.38
C ARG A 395 68.62 -104.98 -9.16
N ARG A 396 67.73 -105.76 -9.78
CA ARG A 396 66.54 -105.26 -10.48
C ARG A 396 65.45 -104.80 -9.51
N ILE A 397 65.26 -105.49 -8.38
CA ILE A 397 64.35 -105.07 -7.30
C ILE A 397 64.87 -103.78 -6.66
N GLU A 398 66.18 -103.67 -6.38
CA GLU A 398 66.80 -102.42 -5.92
C GLU A 398 66.67 -101.29 -6.94
N GLN A 399 66.90 -101.58 -8.23
CA GLN A 399 66.67 -100.59 -9.29
C GLN A 399 65.21 -100.16 -9.34
N LEU A 400 64.26 -101.10 -9.29
CA LEU A 400 62.82 -100.81 -9.29
C LEU A 400 62.39 -100.04 -8.03
N GLN A 401 62.96 -100.35 -6.87
CA GLN A 401 62.73 -99.60 -5.63
C GLN A 401 63.32 -98.18 -5.70
N ARG A 402 64.52 -98.00 -6.27
CA ARG A 402 65.10 -96.67 -6.53
C ARG A 402 64.25 -95.88 -7.53
N THR A 403 63.90 -96.45 -8.68
CA THR A 403 63.06 -95.76 -9.68
C THR A 403 61.65 -95.48 -9.15
N LEU A 404 61.08 -96.35 -8.31
CA LEU A 404 59.78 -96.11 -7.70
C LEU A 404 59.87 -95.02 -6.62
N ALA A 405 60.92 -94.98 -5.80
CA ALA A 405 61.16 -93.89 -4.86
C ALA A 405 61.43 -92.56 -5.58
N GLU A 406 62.21 -92.57 -6.66
CA GLU A 406 62.47 -91.41 -7.52
C GLU A 406 61.18 -90.93 -8.21
N GLN A 407 60.38 -91.83 -8.77
CA GLN A 407 59.07 -91.49 -9.36
C GLN A 407 58.11 -90.94 -8.31
N VAL A 408 57.99 -91.56 -7.12
CA VAL A 408 57.14 -91.06 -6.04
C VAL A 408 57.62 -89.69 -5.55
N ALA A 409 58.93 -89.44 -5.44
CA ALA A 409 59.47 -88.14 -5.07
C ALA A 409 59.28 -87.07 -6.18
N MET A 410 59.39 -87.46 -7.45
CA MET A 410 59.15 -86.58 -8.60
C MET A 410 57.67 -86.25 -8.76
N GLU A 411 56.77 -87.22 -8.60
CA GLU A 411 55.32 -86.99 -8.60
C GLU A 411 54.88 -86.18 -7.38
N ALA A 412 55.43 -86.43 -6.19
CA ALA A 412 55.15 -85.59 -5.02
C ALA A 412 55.54 -84.12 -5.26
N LYS A 413 56.70 -83.87 -5.87
CA LYS A 413 57.11 -82.50 -6.28
C LYS A 413 56.18 -81.93 -7.37
N ARG A 414 55.86 -82.69 -8.42
CA ARG A 414 54.93 -82.27 -9.48
C ARG A 414 53.55 -81.91 -8.94
N ILE A 415 53.02 -82.71 -8.01
CA ILE A 415 51.76 -82.46 -7.32
C ILE A 415 51.86 -81.19 -6.45
N GLN A 416 52.96 -81.00 -5.72
CA GLN A 416 53.18 -79.78 -4.93
C GLN A 416 53.27 -78.53 -5.83
N ASP A 417 54.06 -78.57 -6.90
CA ASP A 417 54.21 -77.48 -7.87
C ASP A 417 52.85 -77.15 -8.53
N ALA A 418 52.06 -78.18 -8.89
CA ALA A 418 50.72 -78.02 -9.45
C ALA A 418 49.74 -77.42 -8.43
N LEU A 419 49.77 -77.85 -7.16
CA LEU A 419 48.96 -77.27 -6.08
C LEU A 419 49.35 -75.83 -5.76
N GLU A 420 50.64 -75.48 -5.85
CA GLU A 420 51.09 -74.10 -5.71
C GLU A 420 50.69 -73.22 -6.88
N GLN A 421 50.72 -73.72 -8.11
CA GLN A 421 50.22 -73.01 -9.29
C GLN A 421 48.71 -72.82 -9.20
N GLN A 422 47.96 -73.86 -8.81
CA GLN A 422 46.51 -73.77 -8.58
C GLN A 422 46.17 -72.71 -7.53
N LYS A 423 46.83 -72.72 -6.36
CA LYS A 423 46.65 -71.68 -5.33
C LYS A 423 46.92 -70.27 -5.86
N LYS A 424 48.02 -70.08 -6.58
CA LYS A 424 48.37 -68.77 -7.18
C LYS A 424 47.33 -68.31 -8.21
N GLU A 425 46.76 -69.23 -9.01
CA GLU A 425 45.68 -68.91 -9.95
C GLU A 425 44.35 -68.62 -9.22
N GLU A 426 44.00 -69.36 -8.16
CA GLU A 426 42.83 -69.13 -7.29
C GLU A 426 42.93 -67.79 -6.51
N ASP A 427 44.09 -67.47 -5.94
CA ASP A 427 44.38 -66.19 -5.29
C ASP A 427 44.25 -65.02 -6.29
N LEU A 428 44.73 -65.20 -7.53
CA LEU A 428 44.59 -64.20 -8.59
C LEU A 428 43.13 -64.04 -9.04
N LEU A 429 42.32 -65.09 -9.00
CA LEU A 429 40.88 -65.03 -9.33
C LEU A 429 40.07 -64.40 -8.20
N THR A 430 40.34 -64.75 -6.95
CA THR A 430 39.64 -64.17 -5.78
C THR A 430 39.97 -62.69 -5.61
N THR A 431 41.24 -62.27 -5.77
CA THR A 431 41.61 -60.85 -5.75
C THR A 431 40.94 -60.06 -6.86
N LYS A 432 40.86 -60.58 -8.10
CA LYS A 432 40.07 -59.97 -9.19
C LYS A 432 38.59 -59.87 -8.86
N LEU A 433 38.00 -60.91 -8.25
CA LEU A 433 36.58 -60.89 -7.86
C LEU A 433 36.31 -59.82 -6.79
N VAL A 434 37.16 -59.73 -5.76
CA VAL A 434 37.09 -58.71 -4.72
C VAL A 434 37.26 -57.30 -5.30
N MET A 435 38.20 -57.09 -6.23
CA MET A 435 38.35 -55.81 -6.92
C MET A 435 37.08 -55.40 -7.66
N ILE A 436 36.46 -56.30 -8.42
CA ILE A 436 35.24 -56.00 -9.19
C ILE A 436 34.04 -55.74 -8.28
N GLU A 437 33.91 -56.45 -7.16
CA GLU A 437 32.85 -56.17 -6.18
C GLU A 437 33.08 -54.84 -5.44
N ASN A 438 34.34 -54.46 -5.21
CA ASN A 438 34.71 -53.16 -4.64
C ASN A 438 34.42 -52.01 -5.62
N GLU A 439 34.68 -52.20 -6.92
CA GLU A 439 34.20 -51.29 -7.99
C GLU A 439 32.68 -51.17 -7.99
N ARG A 440 31.95 -52.30 -7.96
CA ARG A 440 30.48 -52.31 -7.93
C ARG A 440 29.92 -51.52 -6.74
N LEU A 441 30.49 -51.70 -5.55
CA LEU A 441 30.07 -50.97 -4.35
C LEU A 441 30.36 -49.47 -4.45
N LYS A 442 31.52 -49.08 -4.99
CA LYS A 442 31.86 -47.66 -5.25
C LYS A 442 30.89 -47.02 -6.24
N ASP A 443 30.56 -47.70 -7.33
CA ASP A 443 29.61 -47.21 -8.32
C ASP A 443 28.21 -47.04 -7.71
N THR A 444 27.72 -48.02 -6.93
CA THR A 444 26.42 -47.88 -6.24
C THR A 444 26.41 -46.73 -5.24
N PHE A 445 27.47 -46.54 -4.46
CA PHE A 445 27.56 -45.44 -3.49
C PHE A 445 27.66 -44.07 -4.17
N ALA A 446 28.36 -43.97 -5.31
CA ALA A 446 28.40 -42.76 -6.12
C ALA A 446 27.02 -42.38 -6.66
N MET A 447 26.24 -43.37 -7.11
CA MET A 447 24.86 -43.18 -7.57
C MET A 447 23.90 -42.76 -6.45
N GLU A 448 23.96 -43.43 -5.30
CA GLU A 448 23.16 -43.05 -4.13
C GLU A 448 23.49 -41.62 -3.67
N LYS A 449 24.78 -41.25 -3.61
CA LYS A 449 25.21 -39.89 -3.32
C LYS A 449 24.65 -38.89 -4.33
N GLN A 450 24.75 -39.16 -5.63
CA GLN A 450 24.25 -38.26 -6.68
C GLN A 450 22.72 -38.08 -6.59
N ASN A 451 21.98 -39.15 -6.29
CA ASN A 451 20.53 -39.11 -6.12
C ASN A 451 20.13 -38.36 -4.82
N TRP A 452 20.88 -38.56 -3.73
CA TRP A 452 20.70 -37.81 -2.48
C TRP A 452 20.97 -36.31 -2.67
N GLU A 453 22.05 -35.93 -3.36
CA GLU A 453 22.34 -34.54 -3.71
C GLU A 453 21.25 -33.92 -4.58
N ALA A 454 20.70 -34.66 -5.55
CA ALA A 454 19.61 -34.18 -6.39
C ALA A 454 18.32 -33.94 -5.57
N ASN A 455 17.94 -34.89 -4.71
CA ASN A 455 16.75 -34.78 -3.87
C ASN A 455 16.88 -33.68 -2.81
N ALA A 456 18.06 -33.54 -2.19
CA ALA A 456 18.35 -32.46 -1.26
C ALA A 456 18.19 -31.08 -1.92
N ARG A 457 18.72 -30.89 -3.15
CA ARG A 457 18.55 -29.65 -3.92
C ARG A 457 17.07 -29.33 -4.18
N VAL A 458 16.25 -30.32 -4.55
CA VAL A 458 14.82 -30.13 -4.82
C VAL A 458 14.06 -29.68 -3.56
N GLU A 459 14.33 -30.30 -2.41
CA GLU A 459 13.70 -29.89 -1.14
C GLU A 459 14.22 -28.51 -0.67
N PHE A 460 15.52 -28.21 -0.79
CA PHE A 460 16.04 -26.86 -0.49
C PHE A 460 15.44 -25.77 -1.39
N GLU A 461 15.27 -26.02 -2.70
CA GLU A 461 14.60 -25.05 -3.58
C GLU A 461 13.12 -24.86 -3.19
N LYS A 462 12.43 -25.92 -2.77
CA LYS A 462 11.03 -25.89 -2.33
C LYS A 462 10.88 -25.14 -1.02
N GLU A 463 11.78 -25.34 -0.05
CA GLU A 463 11.85 -24.56 1.18
C GLU A 463 12.17 -23.09 0.90
N LEU A 464 13.13 -22.80 0.02
CA LEU A 464 13.49 -21.43 -0.39
C LEU A 464 12.31 -20.72 -1.06
N ARG A 465 11.61 -21.39 -2.00
CA ARG A 465 10.38 -20.87 -2.61
C ARG A 465 9.29 -20.59 -1.57
N GLN A 466 9.12 -21.45 -0.57
CA GLN A 466 8.18 -21.20 0.53
C GLN A 466 8.59 -20.02 1.42
N GLN A 467 9.88 -19.88 1.74
CA GLN A 467 10.38 -18.75 2.54
C GLN A 467 10.21 -17.43 1.79
N LEU A 468 10.58 -17.38 0.50
CA LEU A 468 10.39 -16.21 -0.36
C LEU A 468 8.91 -15.86 -0.53
N ALA A 469 8.02 -16.85 -0.68
CA ALA A 469 6.58 -16.63 -0.74
C ALA A 469 6.02 -16.05 0.58
N ARG A 470 6.46 -16.57 1.73
CA ARG A 470 6.09 -16.03 3.06
C ARG A 470 6.62 -14.61 3.27
N GLN A 471 7.86 -14.34 2.87
CA GLN A 471 8.45 -12.99 2.93
C GLN A 471 7.71 -12.02 2.01
N ALA A 472 7.44 -12.39 0.76
CA ALA A 472 6.69 -11.56 -0.18
C ALA A 472 5.26 -11.27 0.31
N ALA A 473 4.57 -12.26 0.89
CA ALA A 473 3.28 -12.07 1.53
C ALA A 473 3.37 -11.08 2.70
N ALA A 474 4.28 -11.32 3.65
CA ALA A 474 4.49 -10.46 4.82
C ALA A 474 4.90 -9.03 4.44
N HIS A 475 5.74 -8.84 3.42
CA HIS A 475 6.06 -7.51 2.88
C HIS A 475 4.84 -6.86 2.21
N SER A 476 4.01 -7.63 1.49
CA SER A 476 2.78 -7.10 0.88
C SER A 476 1.75 -6.68 1.92
N ASP A 477 1.64 -7.41 3.03
CA ASP A 477 0.72 -7.10 4.12
C ASP A 477 1.23 -5.91 4.93
N HIS A 478 2.52 -5.88 5.27
CA HIS A 478 3.14 -4.71 5.91
C HIS A 478 2.97 -3.43 5.09
N LEU A 479 3.10 -3.51 3.74
CA LEU A 479 2.86 -2.36 2.87
C LEU A 479 1.38 -1.91 2.90
N LYS A 480 0.41 -2.84 2.95
CA LYS A 480 -1.01 -2.48 3.10
C LYS A 480 -1.26 -1.79 4.45
N ASP A 481 -0.69 -2.30 5.54
CA ASP A 481 -0.83 -1.72 6.87
C ASP A 481 -0.27 -0.30 6.92
N VAL A 482 0.95 -0.10 6.38
CA VAL A 482 1.58 1.23 6.30
C VAL A 482 0.76 2.20 5.44
N LEU A 483 0.24 1.74 4.29
CA LEU A 483 -0.63 2.56 3.44
C LEU A 483 -1.95 2.90 4.12
N CYS A 484 -2.57 1.97 4.86
CA CYS A 484 -3.79 2.21 5.61
C CYS A 484 -3.57 3.24 6.74
N VAL A 485 -2.46 3.16 7.47
CA VAL A 485 -2.08 4.16 8.47
C VAL A 485 -1.82 5.54 7.82
N GLN A 486 -1.18 5.59 6.65
CA GLN A 486 -0.98 6.84 5.91
C GLN A 486 -2.30 7.44 5.41
N GLU A 487 -3.22 6.62 4.91
CA GLU A 487 -4.57 7.04 4.50
C GLU A 487 -5.35 7.61 5.69
N GLN A 488 -5.33 6.94 6.84
CA GLN A 488 -5.98 7.41 8.07
C GLN A 488 -5.40 8.75 8.55
N GLU A 489 -4.08 8.92 8.55
CA GLU A 489 -3.44 10.19 8.95
C GLU A 489 -3.76 11.32 7.95
N LEU A 490 -3.76 11.04 6.65
CA LEU A 490 -4.16 12.02 5.62
C LEU A 490 -5.63 12.43 5.75
N ASN A 491 -6.53 11.47 6.01
CA ASN A 491 -7.95 11.73 6.25
C ASN A 491 -8.14 12.56 7.53
N ALA A 492 -7.48 12.20 8.63
CA ALA A 492 -7.52 12.98 9.88
C ALA A 492 -6.96 14.40 9.71
N GLN A 493 -5.93 14.61 8.88
CA GLN A 493 -5.43 15.93 8.53
C GLN A 493 -6.42 16.72 7.65
N CYS A 494 -7.11 16.04 6.73
CA CYS A 494 -8.15 16.64 5.90
C CYS A 494 -9.34 17.10 6.75
N GLU A 495 -9.86 16.24 7.63
CA GLU A 495 -10.93 16.54 8.58
C GLU A 495 -10.54 17.72 9.50
N LYS A 496 -9.33 17.73 10.06
CA LYS A 496 -8.83 18.87 10.87
C LYS A 496 -8.85 20.19 10.08
N ARG A 497 -8.43 20.18 8.80
CA ARG A 497 -8.46 21.38 7.93
C ARG A 497 -9.89 21.81 7.61
N ILE A 498 -10.78 20.87 7.31
CA ILE A 498 -12.20 21.13 7.04
C ILE A 498 -12.88 21.71 8.29
N HIS A 499 -12.66 21.14 9.47
CA HIS A 499 -13.19 21.65 10.73
C HIS A 499 -12.66 23.05 11.04
N ALA A 500 -11.35 23.30 10.87
CA ALA A 500 -10.78 24.64 11.05
C ALA A 500 -11.45 25.67 10.13
N LYS A 501 -11.65 25.35 8.84
CA LYS A 501 -12.36 26.21 7.88
C LYS A 501 -13.83 26.41 8.24
N ILE A 502 -14.54 25.38 8.69
CA ILE A 502 -15.93 25.51 9.17
C ILE A 502 -16.01 26.41 10.41
N LEU A 503 -15.04 26.37 11.32
CA LEU A 503 -14.98 27.30 12.46
C LEU A 503 -14.70 28.75 12.01
N GLU A 504 -13.77 28.95 11.07
CA GLU A 504 -13.44 30.25 10.49
C GLU A 504 -14.67 30.89 9.82
N GLU A 505 -15.39 30.15 8.98
CA GLU A 505 -16.62 30.63 8.33
C GLU A 505 -17.79 30.83 9.31
N ARG A 506 -17.85 30.05 10.41
CA ARG A 506 -18.83 30.30 11.48
C ARG A 506 -18.51 31.57 12.25
N GLN A 507 -17.23 31.87 12.47
CA GLN A 507 -16.78 33.09 13.15
C GLN A 507 -17.02 34.32 12.27
N SER A 508 -16.67 34.28 10.99
CA SER A 508 -16.96 35.37 10.04
C SER A 508 -18.47 35.66 10.01
N PHE A 509 -19.30 34.64 9.80
CA PHE A 509 -20.76 34.79 9.80
C PHE A 509 -21.30 35.34 11.14
N GLN A 510 -20.79 34.90 12.29
CA GLN A 510 -21.17 35.47 13.58
C GLN A 510 -20.81 36.95 13.71
N THR A 511 -19.63 37.37 13.23
CA THR A 511 -19.26 38.80 13.23
C THR A 511 -20.13 39.63 12.29
N GLU A 512 -20.50 39.10 11.12
CA GLU A 512 -21.46 39.75 10.24
C GLU A 512 -22.84 39.90 10.88
N VAL A 513 -23.38 38.83 11.47
CA VAL A 513 -24.67 38.85 12.17
C VAL A 513 -24.66 39.85 13.34
N VAL A 514 -23.59 39.92 14.14
CA VAL A 514 -23.45 40.95 15.18
C VAL A 514 -23.42 42.35 14.58
N GLY A 515 -22.71 42.56 13.46
CA GLY A 515 -22.73 43.81 12.72
C GLY A 515 -24.12 44.18 12.18
N TRP A 516 -24.90 43.20 11.71
CA TRP A 516 -26.26 43.41 11.21
C TRP A 516 -27.23 43.75 12.35
N ILE A 517 -27.13 43.06 13.50
CA ILE A 517 -27.89 43.38 14.72
C ILE A 517 -27.51 44.78 15.22
N GLY A 518 -26.23 45.15 15.18
CA GLY A 518 -25.78 46.51 15.52
C GLY A 518 -26.38 47.58 14.60
N ARG A 519 -26.37 47.35 13.28
CA ARG A 519 -27.04 48.24 12.32
C ARG A 519 -28.55 48.32 12.52
N LEU A 520 -29.21 47.18 12.79
CA LEU A 520 -30.65 47.14 13.02
C LEU A 520 -31.04 47.92 14.29
N LYS A 521 -30.31 47.72 15.40
CA LYS A 521 -30.50 48.50 16.64
C LYS A 521 -30.21 50.00 16.45
N GLY A 522 -29.23 50.34 15.61
CA GLY A 522 -28.96 51.73 15.24
C GLY A 522 -30.11 52.36 14.47
N ILE A 523 -30.74 51.62 13.54
CA ILE A 523 -31.94 52.06 12.82
C ILE A 523 -33.14 52.15 13.77
N GLU A 524 -33.36 51.16 14.63
CA GLU A 524 -34.43 51.12 15.64
C GLU A 524 -34.36 52.35 16.56
N ALA A 525 -33.20 52.62 17.15
CA ALA A 525 -32.98 53.79 17.99
C ALA A 525 -33.13 55.12 17.24
N ALA A 526 -32.67 55.20 15.97
CA ALA A 526 -32.83 56.40 15.15
C ALA A 526 -34.30 56.65 14.75
N VAL A 527 -35.07 55.59 14.48
CA VAL A 527 -36.51 55.67 14.18
C VAL A 527 -37.30 56.04 15.43
N GLU A 528 -36.99 55.47 16.60
CA GLU A 528 -37.65 55.81 17.86
C GLU A 528 -37.36 57.27 18.27
N ALA A 529 -36.10 57.70 18.22
CA ALA A 529 -35.72 59.10 18.47
C ALA A 529 -36.41 60.06 17.48
N ARG A 530 -36.51 59.68 16.19
CA ARG A 530 -37.22 60.48 15.20
C ARG A 530 -38.72 60.54 15.50
N ALA A 531 -39.35 59.42 15.85
CA ALA A 531 -40.76 59.37 16.20
C ALA A 531 -41.08 60.24 17.43
N GLU A 532 -40.22 60.27 18.44
CA GLU A 532 -40.40 61.15 19.59
C GLU A 532 -40.22 62.63 19.22
N SER A 533 -39.19 62.97 18.44
CA SER A 533 -39.01 64.35 17.93
C SER A 533 -40.22 64.82 17.11
N GLU A 534 -40.85 63.92 16.34
CA GLU A 534 -42.03 64.23 15.53
C GLU A 534 -43.30 64.42 16.37
N LYS A 535 -43.49 63.67 17.47
CA LYS A 535 -44.59 63.93 18.42
C LYS A 535 -44.47 65.33 19.00
N ILE A 536 -43.29 65.72 19.47
CA ILE A 536 -43.04 67.05 20.06
C ILE A 536 -43.23 68.14 18.99
N ALA A 537 -42.74 67.91 17.77
CA ALA A 537 -42.93 68.85 16.65
C ALA A 537 -44.41 69.05 16.29
N ARG A 538 -45.22 67.99 16.29
CA ARG A 538 -46.68 68.08 16.07
C ARG A 538 -47.37 68.88 17.18
N VAL A 539 -47.08 68.57 18.45
CA VAL A 539 -47.63 69.34 19.60
C VAL A 539 -47.26 70.83 19.51
N ALA A 540 -45.99 71.14 19.17
CA ALA A 540 -45.55 72.52 18.99
C ALA A 540 -46.25 73.21 17.80
N GLN A 541 -46.50 72.49 16.70
CA GLN A 541 -47.24 72.99 15.53
C GLN A 541 -48.71 73.25 15.84
N ASP A 542 -49.39 72.31 16.51
CA ASP A 542 -50.80 72.44 16.89
C ASP A 542 -50.97 73.62 17.87
N LEU A 543 -50.07 73.75 18.85
CA LEU A 543 -50.03 74.89 19.76
C LEU A 543 -49.79 76.20 19.00
N TRP A 544 -48.86 76.24 18.05
CA TRP A 544 -48.57 77.44 17.25
C TRP A 544 -49.77 77.87 16.40
N LEU A 545 -50.48 76.92 15.78
CA LEU A 545 -51.72 77.19 15.03
C LEU A 545 -52.81 77.77 15.94
N SER A 546 -53.02 77.19 17.12
CA SER A 546 -53.96 77.70 18.13
C SER A 546 -53.60 79.12 18.61
N CYS A 547 -52.32 79.39 18.86
CA CYS A 547 -51.83 80.72 19.24
C CYS A 547 -52.01 81.77 18.12
N ILE A 548 -51.81 81.39 16.86
CA ILE A 548 -52.07 82.26 15.71
C ILE A 548 -53.56 82.51 15.53
N ALA A 549 -54.42 81.50 15.72
CA ALA A 549 -55.87 81.69 15.69
C ALA A 549 -56.31 82.70 16.77
N LEU A 550 -55.82 82.57 18.00
CA LEU A 550 -56.07 83.52 19.09
C LEU A 550 -55.61 84.94 18.73
N ASN A 551 -54.38 85.11 18.23
CA ASN A 551 -53.85 86.41 17.82
C ASN A 551 -54.62 87.02 16.63
N GLY A 552 -55.06 86.18 15.70
CA GLY A 552 -55.95 86.55 14.60
C GLY A 552 -57.29 87.10 15.09
N VAL A 553 -57.91 86.44 16.07
CA VAL A 553 -59.16 86.90 16.71
C VAL A 553 -58.95 88.20 17.49
N ILE A 554 -57.86 88.35 18.25
CA ILE A 554 -57.55 89.59 18.99
C ILE A 554 -57.35 90.79 18.04
N ARG A 555 -56.73 90.57 16.88
CA ARG A 555 -56.47 91.63 15.89
C ARG A 555 -57.71 92.08 15.12
N HIS A 556 -58.49 91.13 14.59
CA HIS A 556 -59.57 91.41 13.64
C HIS A 556 -60.96 91.38 14.27
N GLY A 557 -61.13 90.71 15.43
CA GLY A 557 -62.40 90.60 16.13
C GLY A 557 -63.47 89.89 15.29
N ASN A 558 -64.66 90.48 15.22
CA ASN A 558 -65.73 90.08 14.32
C ASN A 558 -65.96 91.15 13.23
N GLU A 559 -65.21 91.06 12.12
CA GLU A 559 -65.24 92.03 11.02
C GLU A 559 -66.63 92.13 10.33
N GLU A 560 -67.42 91.05 10.37
CA GLU A 560 -68.73 90.97 9.72
C GLU A 560 -69.83 91.76 10.47
N ALA A 561 -69.56 92.26 11.68
CA ALA A 561 -70.52 92.99 12.49
C ALA A 561 -70.56 94.50 12.21
N HIS A 562 -71.71 94.99 11.74
CA HIS A 562 -71.97 96.42 11.53
C HIS A 562 -72.25 97.20 12.82
N GLU A 563 -72.68 96.53 13.90
CA GLU A 563 -72.97 97.17 15.19
C GLU A 563 -71.76 97.09 16.12
N TRP A 564 -71.46 98.19 16.82
CA TRP A 564 -70.29 98.33 17.70
C TRP A 564 -70.17 97.17 18.71
N GLU A 565 -71.23 96.86 19.44
CA GLU A 565 -71.22 95.81 20.48
C GLU A 565 -71.00 94.40 19.91
N ASN A 566 -71.43 94.15 18.67
CA ASN A 566 -71.31 92.86 17.99
C ASN A 566 -69.94 92.62 17.32
N ARG A 567 -69.04 93.61 17.31
CA ARG A 567 -67.64 93.46 16.85
C ARG A 567 -66.75 92.71 17.85
N LEU A 568 -67.18 92.61 19.10
CA LEU A 568 -66.51 91.81 20.13
C LEU A 568 -66.68 90.31 19.86
N ARG A 569 -65.60 89.54 20.04
CA ARG A 569 -65.62 88.08 20.00
C ARG A 569 -65.02 87.53 21.30
N PRO A 570 -65.74 86.65 22.05
CA PRO A 570 -65.20 86.05 23.27
C PRO A 570 -64.00 85.16 22.94
N LEU A 571 -62.92 85.30 23.71
CA LEU A 571 -61.66 84.58 23.47
C LEU A 571 -61.64 83.15 24.03
N LYS A 572 -62.68 82.77 24.77
CA LYS A 572 -62.73 81.51 25.54
C LYS A 572 -62.48 80.25 24.70
N LYS A 573 -63.04 80.16 23.49
CA LYS A 573 -62.90 78.96 22.63
C LYS A 573 -61.47 78.78 22.14
N GLU A 574 -60.82 79.89 21.79
CA GLU A 574 -59.45 79.95 21.30
C GLU A 574 -58.46 79.69 22.45
N VAL A 575 -58.75 80.15 23.67
CA VAL A 575 -57.96 79.84 24.87
C VAL A 575 -58.12 78.38 25.30
N GLU A 576 -59.32 77.81 25.22
CA GLU A 576 -59.56 76.37 25.41
C GLU A 576 -58.75 75.54 24.38
N ALA A 577 -58.77 75.93 23.09
CA ALA A 577 -57.97 75.28 22.06
C ALA A 577 -56.44 75.39 22.28
N VAL A 578 -55.94 76.50 22.85
CA VAL A 578 -54.54 76.64 23.27
C VAL A 578 -54.20 75.76 24.47
N SER A 579 -55.12 75.61 25.43
CA SER A 579 -54.96 74.70 26.57
C SER A 579 -54.91 73.23 26.12
N ASP A 580 -55.79 72.84 25.19
CA ASP A 580 -55.84 71.47 24.66
C ASP A 580 -54.58 71.14 23.83
N ALA A 581 -54.14 72.07 22.98
CA ALA A 581 -52.95 71.89 22.15
C ALA A 581 -51.62 71.97 22.92
N GLY A 582 -51.54 72.83 23.95
CA GLY A 582 -50.35 72.98 24.79
C GLY A 582 -50.20 71.91 25.88
N GLY A 583 -51.29 71.18 26.16
CA GLY A 583 -51.36 70.25 27.27
C GLY A 583 -51.06 70.92 28.62
N LYS A 584 -50.65 70.12 29.61
CA LYS A 584 -50.28 70.61 30.96
C LYS A 584 -48.86 71.18 31.00
N HIS A 585 -48.45 71.96 29.99
CA HIS A 585 -47.14 72.60 30.03
C HIS A 585 -47.16 73.79 31.00
N PRO A 586 -46.34 73.83 32.07
CA PRO A 586 -46.48 74.81 33.15
C PRO A 586 -46.47 76.27 32.67
N PHE A 587 -45.65 76.58 31.67
CA PHE A 587 -45.58 77.93 31.08
C PHE A 587 -46.87 78.36 30.38
N VAL A 588 -47.52 77.45 29.66
CA VAL A 588 -48.78 77.73 28.93
C VAL A 588 -49.90 77.96 29.94
N GLU A 589 -50.00 77.09 30.95
CA GLU A 589 -50.96 77.23 32.05
C GLU A 589 -50.79 78.55 32.81
N THR A 590 -49.54 78.96 33.14
CA THR A 590 -49.30 80.26 33.79
C THR A 590 -49.71 81.45 32.93
N ILE A 591 -49.52 81.43 31.61
CA ILE A 591 -49.92 82.57 30.76
C ILE A 591 -51.43 82.60 30.57
N ILE A 592 -52.09 81.46 30.40
CA ILE A 592 -53.56 81.41 30.33
C ILE A 592 -54.18 82.03 31.59
N GLN A 593 -53.62 81.76 32.77
CA GLN A 593 -54.04 82.38 34.04
C GLN A 593 -53.78 83.89 34.13
N THR A 594 -52.92 84.47 33.30
CA THR A 594 -52.70 85.94 33.24
C THR A 594 -53.68 86.68 32.34
N ILE A 595 -54.49 85.98 31.53
CA ILE A 595 -55.50 86.63 30.68
C ILE A 595 -56.68 87.07 31.56
N PRO A 596 -57.09 88.36 31.53
CA PRO A 596 -58.18 88.83 32.38
C PRO A 596 -59.52 88.19 32.01
N GLU A 597 -60.33 87.80 33.00
CA GLU A 597 -61.63 87.14 32.79
C GLU A 597 -62.59 87.98 31.93
N GLU A 598 -62.53 89.32 32.04
CA GLU A 598 -63.27 90.26 31.20
C GLU A 598 -62.97 90.06 29.69
N ALA A 599 -61.78 89.61 29.32
CA ALA A 599 -61.41 89.32 27.92
C ALA A 599 -61.90 87.93 27.44
N LEU A 600 -62.08 86.97 28.36
CA LEU A 600 -62.53 85.62 28.02
C LEU A 600 -64.03 85.59 27.66
N ASP A 601 -64.87 86.19 28.50
CA ASP A 601 -66.33 86.11 28.38
C ASP A 601 -66.93 87.19 27.47
N ARG A 602 -66.44 88.43 27.54
CA ARG A 602 -66.94 89.56 26.74
C ARG A 602 -66.18 89.73 25.42
N GLY A 603 -64.94 89.26 25.36
CA GLY A 603 -64.03 89.59 24.26
C GLY A 603 -63.37 90.96 24.42
N VAL A 604 -62.51 91.31 23.46
CA VAL A 604 -61.68 92.52 23.51
C VAL A 604 -61.86 93.36 22.25
N TRP A 605 -61.81 94.69 22.42
CA TRP A 605 -61.88 95.65 21.32
C TRP A 605 -60.62 95.56 20.45
N THR A 606 -60.80 95.56 19.13
CA THR A 606 -59.67 95.62 18.19
C THR A 606 -58.97 96.98 18.26
N GLU A 607 -57.70 97.02 17.86
CA GLU A 607 -56.90 98.26 17.81
C GLU A 607 -57.57 99.32 16.92
N ASP A 608 -58.11 98.90 15.77
CA ASP A 608 -58.85 99.77 14.85
C ASP A 608 -60.15 100.30 15.47
N SER A 609 -60.87 99.48 16.23
CA SER A 609 -62.07 99.94 16.97
C SER A 609 -61.72 100.98 18.04
N LEU A 610 -60.58 100.82 18.73
CA LEU A 610 -60.08 101.82 19.68
C LEU A 610 -59.60 103.10 18.98
N ARG A 611 -59.03 103.00 17.78
CA ARG A 611 -58.66 104.13 16.90
C ARG A 611 -59.89 104.89 16.42
N GLU A 612 -60.94 104.20 15.94
CA GLU A 612 -62.22 104.81 15.55
C GLU A 612 -62.91 105.56 16.72
N ARG A 613 -62.83 105.01 17.94
CA ARG A 613 -63.40 105.62 19.16
C ARG A 613 -62.61 106.83 19.65
N PHE A 614 -61.29 106.88 19.42
CA PHE A 614 -60.39 107.86 20.05
C PHE A 614 -60.72 109.33 19.73
N PRO A 615 -61.02 109.76 18.49
CA PRO A 615 -61.38 111.16 18.21
C PRO A 615 -62.58 111.67 19.02
N ARG A 616 -63.55 110.79 19.34
CA ARG A 616 -64.69 111.12 20.22
C ARG A 616 -64.21 111.35 21.65
N VAL A 617 -63.37 110.45 22.17
CA VAL A 617 -62.77 110.56 23.52
C VAL A 617 -61.91 111.82 23.62
N LYS A 618 -61.00 112.06 22.66
CA LYS A 618 -60.20 113.29 22.55
C LYS A 618 -61.07 114.54 22.58
N LYS A 619 -62.17 114.60 21.79
CA LYS A 619 -63.09 115.74 21.76
C LYS A 619 -63.83 115.97 23.09
N VAL A 620 -64.07 114.94 23.91
CA VAL A 620 -64.67 115.13 25.25
C VAL A 620 -63.58 115.51 26.26
N CYS A 621 -62.43 114.83 26.25
CA CYS A 621 -61.31 115.13 27.15
C CYS A 621 -60.80 116.58 26.96
N LYS A 622 -60.68 117.07 25.72
CA LYS A 622 -60.35 118.48 25.42
C LYS A 622 -61.32 119.48 26.08
N ARG A 623 -62.63 119.20 26.10
CA ARG A 623 -63.63 120.07 26.74
C ARG A 623 -63.46 120.17 28.25
N VAL A 624 -62.81 119.19 28.87
CA VAL A 624 -62.67 119.02 30.32
C VAL A 624 -61.19 119.22 30.76
N ALA A 625 -60.28 119.46 29.81
CA ALA A 625 -58.82 119.47 29.98
C ALA A 625 -58.30 120.33 31.15
N MET A 626 -58.91 121.48 31.40
CA MET A 626 -58.47 122.43 32.43
C MET A 626 -58.87 122.04 33.87
N ILE A 627 -59.42 120.84 34.11
CA ILE A 627 -60.00 120.46 35.41
C ILE A 627 -59.13 119.42 36.11
N ASP A 628 -58.36 119.90 37.08
CA ASP A 628 -57.48 119.12 37.95
C ASP A 628 -58.25 118.24 38.95
N ASP A 629 -57.56 117.30 39.61
CA ASP A 629 -58.12 116.33 40.57
C ASP A 629 -58.87 116.95 41.77
N LYS A 630 -58.71 118.25 42.01
CA LYS A 630 -59.40 118.99 43.09
C LYS A 630 -60.85 119.40 42.74
N GLY A 631 -61.31 119.11 41.52
CA GLY A 631 -62.61 119.52 41.02
C GLY A 631 -62.64 120.99 40.55
N GLY A 632 -63.57 121.30 39.64
CA GLY A 632 -63.73 122.63 39.05
C GLY A 632 -65.09 123.25 39.39
N SER A 633 -65.13 124.58 39.55
CA SER A 633 -66.38 125.34 39.49
C SER A 633 -67.01 125.23 38.09
N LEU A 634 -68.34 125.33 37.98
CA LEU A 634 -69.07 125.33 36.69
C LEU A 634 -68.51 126.36 35.70
N PHE A 635 -67.98 127.49 36.18
CA PHE A 635 -67.30 128.47 35.33
C PHE A 635 -65.99 127.92 34.71
N LYS A 636 -65.24 127.06 35.44
CA LYS A 636 -64.05 126.38 34.91
C LYS A 636 -64.42 125.36 33.83
N PHE A 637 -65.56 124.66 33.96
CA PHE A 637 -66.10 123.82 32.89
C PHE A 637 -66.46 124.61 31.63
N MET A 638 -67.16 125.75 31.78
CA MET A 638 -67.49 126.63 30.64
C MET A 638 -66.23 127.21 29.98
N LEU A 639 -65.25 127.65 30.76
CA LEU A 639 -63.98 128.16 30.23
C LEU A 639 -63.18 127.07 29.50
N SER A 640 -63.10 125.87 30.07
CA SER A 640 -62.47 124.69 29.46
C SER A 640 -63.16 124.30 28.14
N TYR A 641 -64.49 124.38 28.08
CA TYR A 641 -65.25 124.17 26.84
C TYR A 641 -64.90 125.20 25.76
N VAL A 642 -64.87 126.51 26.10
CA VAL A 642 -64.51 127.57 25.15
C VAL A 642 -63.06 127.43 24.70
N GLN A 643 -62.12 127.19 25.61
CA GLN A 643 -60.71 126.96 25.29
C GLN A 643 -60.52 125.76 24.35
N SER A 644 -61.29 124.68 24.54
CA SER A 644 -61.22 123.48 23.68
C SER A 644 -61.56 123.72 22.20
N LEU A 645 -62.20 124.85 21.86
CA LEU A 645 -62.51 125.25 20.49
C LEU A 645 -61.38 126.06 19.81
N PHE A 646 -60.50 126.69 20.60
CA PHE A 646 -59.43 127.58 20.09
C PHE A 646 -58.01 127.00 20.23
N VAL A 647 -57.81 125.93 21.00
CA VAL A 647 -56.51 125.25 21.12
C VAL A 647 -56.25 124.34 19.92
N PHE A 648 -55.29 124.74 19.08
CA PHE A 648 -54.70 123.92 18.03
C PHE A 648 -53.77 122.85 18.62
N ASP A 649 -53.78 121.64 18.05
CA ASP A 649 -52.95 120.53 18.51
C ASP A 649 -51.47 120.75 18.13
N SER A 650 -50.59 120.71 19.13
CA SER A 650 -49.13 120.74 18.96
C SER A 650 -48.52 119.41 19.42
N VAL A 651 -47.85 118.72 18.49
CA VAL A 651 -47.10 117.48 18.72
C VAL A 651 -45.60 117.81 18.70
N PHE A 652 -44.93 117.57 19.82
CA PHE A 652 -43.53 117.92 20.04
C PHE A 652 -42.60 116.71 19.85
N ALA A 653 -42.96 115.55 20.41
CA ALA A 653 -42.24 114.29 20.21
C ALA A 653 -42.78 113.57 18.96
N LYS A 654 -41.89 113.27 18.01
CA LYS A 654 -42.21 112.58 16.74
C LYS A 654 -41.44 111.27 16.55
N THR A 655 -40.47 111.02 17.41
CA THR A 655 -39.54 109.89 17.41
C THR A 655 -39.51 109.26 18.80
N GLU A 656 -39.24 107.96 18.91
CA GLU A 656 -39.22 107.24 20.20
C GLU A 656 -38.11 107.73 21.16
N GLU A 657 -37.09 108.40 20.62
CA GLU A 657 -35.93 108.92 21.37
C GLU A 657 -36.16 110.32 21.98
N ASP A 658 -37.28 110.99 21.67
CA ASP A 658 -37.59 112.34 22.14
C ASP A 658 -37.96 112.32 23.66
N LEU A 659 -37.06 112.79 24.52
CA LEU A 659 -37.27 112.85 25.98
C LEU A 659 -38.36 113.86 26.37
N VAL A 660 -39.58 113.36 26.61
CA VAL A 660 -40.72 114.18 27.08
C VAL A 660 -40.67 114.42 28.59
N ASN A 661 -40.57 115.69 29.00
CA ASN A 661 -40.67 116.10 30.41
C ASN A 661 -42.10 115.92 30.94
N VAL A 662 -42.32 114.87 31.74
CA VAL A 662 -43.63 114.51 32.34
C VAL A 662 -44.26 115.62 33.20
N ASN A 663 -43.45 116.57 33.69
CA ASN A 663 -43.91 117.70 34.51
C ASN A 663 -44.40 118.92 33.70
N GLU A 664 -44.01 119.01 32.43
CA GLU A 664 -44.37 120.13 31.53
C GLU A 664 -45.51 119.73 30.56
N LEU A 665 -45.93 118.46 30.58
CA LEU A 665 -46.94 117.93 29.68
C LEU A 665 -48.36 118.32 30.11
N ASP A 666 -48.95 119.25 29.35
CA ASP A 666 -50.34 119.66 29.43
C ASP A 666 -51.29 118.56 28.90
N ALA A 667 -52.54 118.56 29.37
CA ALA A 667 -53.56 117.60 28.94
C ALA A 667 -53.86 117.68 27.44
N PHE A 668 -53.76 118.87 26.84
CA PHE A 668 -53.94 119.06 25.40
C PHE A 668 -52.82 118.41 24.57
N SER A 669 -51.56 118.59 24.98
CA SER A 669 -50.43 117.98 24.27
C SER A 669 -50.37 116.47 24.50
N ALA A 670 -50.69 115.97 25.70
CA ALA A 670 -50.82 114.51 25.94
C ALA A 670 -51.84 113.85 24.98
N LEU A 671 -53.01 114.48 24.78
CA LEU A 671 -54.02 114.00 23.83
C LEU A 671 -53.57 114.06 22.36
N ALA A 672 -52.77 115.06 21.98
CA ALA A 672 -52.23 115.19 20.62
C ALA A 672 -51.16 114.12 20.32
N HIS A 673 -50.25 113.83 21.27
CA HIS A 673 -49.28 112.73 21.11
C HIS A 673 -49.98 111.36 21.09
N ALA A 674 -50.99 111.15 21.94
CA ALA A 674 -51.75 109.90 21.94
C ALA A 674 -52.47 109.64 20.61
N GLU A 675 -53.02 110.67 19.94
CA GLU A 675 -53.57 110.54 18.58
C GLU A 675 -52.49 110.13 17.57
N PHE A 676 -51.36 110.83 17.58
CA PHE A 676 -50.26 110.65 16.64
C PHE A 676 -49.65 109.24 16.68
N TRP A 677 -49.46 108.66 17.87
CA TRP A 677 -48.96 107.29 18.01
C TRP A 677 -50.04 106.25 17.67
N LEU A 678 -51.31 106.53 17.98
CA LEU A 678 -52.43 105.66 17.64
C LEU A 678 -52.67 105.57 16.12
N GLU A 679 -52.50 106.66 15.37
CA GLU A 679 -52.52 106.68 13.90
C GLU A 679 -51.39 105.85 13.28
N ARG A 680 -50.24 105.74 13.97
CA ARG A 680 -49.09 104.93 13.54
C ARG A 680 -49.19 103.44 13.90
N GLY A 681 -50.18 103.05 14.70
CA GLY A 681 -50.35 101.67 15.16
C GLY A 681 -49.54 101.29 16.40
N ASP A 682 -49.05 102.28 17.17
CA ASP A 682 -48.49 102.04 18.50
C ASP A 682 -49.49 102.47 19.58
N LEU A 683 -50.29 101.50 20.01
CA LEU A 683 -51.23 101.67 21.12
C LEU A 683 -50.51 101.76 22.48
N GLU A 684 -49.30 101.22 22.63
CA GLU A 684 -48.60 101.20 23.92
C GLU A 684 -48.11 102.59 24.31
N THR A 685 -47.42 103.30 23.42
CA THR A 685 -47.03 104.70 23.68
C THR A 685 -48.25 105.62 23.77
N ALA A 686 -49.26 105.44 22.92
CA ALA A 686 -50.52 106.17 23.02
C ALA A 686 -51.19 105.99 24.40
N LEU A 687 -51.23 104.76 24.91
CA LEU A 687 -51.74 104.45 26.24
C LEU A 687 -50.87 105.05 27.36
N ARG A 688 -49.54 105.11 27.21
CA ARG A 688 -48.65 105.77 28.19
C ARG A 688 -49.00 107.27 28.32
N PHE A 689 -49.15 107.99 27.22
CA PHE A 689 -49.59 109.40 27.24
C PHE A 689 -51.00 109.56 27.83
N MET A 690 -51.93 108.66 27.52
CA MET A 690 -53.29 108.70 28.09
C MET A 690 -53.31 108.41 29.60
N ASN A 691 -52.42 107.56 30.13
CA ASN A 691 -52.28 107.35 31.58
C ASN A 691 -51.63 108.54 32.32
N GLN A 692 -50.93 109.44 31.60
CA GLN A 692 -50.34 110.67 32.17
C GLN A 692 -51.38 111.78 32.40
N LEU A 693 -52.59 111.67 31.80
CA LEU A 693 -53.70 112.56 32.08
C LEU A 693 -54.05 112.56 33.59
N LYS A 694 -54.37 113.75 34.10
CA LYS A 694 -54.76 114.03 35.49
C LYS A 694 -56.16 114.64 35.52
N GLY A 695 -56.84 114.60 36.66
CA GLY A 695 -58.16 115.20 36.84
C GLY A 695 -59.30 114.53 36.07
N GLU A 696 -60.33 115.32 35.78
CA GLU A 696 -61.53 114.86 35.07
C GLU A 696 -61.27 114.35 33.62
N PRO A 697 -60.29 114.87 32.84
CA PRO A 697 -59.90 114.28 31.56
C PRO A 697 -59.53 112.79 31.67
N ARG A 698 -58.83 112.40 32.76
CA ARG A 698 -58.49 111.00 33.02
C ARG A 698 -59.72 110.14 33.33
N ARG A 699 -60.73 110.71 34.01
CA ARG A 699 -62.01 110.04 34.30
C ARG A 699 -62.82 109.82 33.02
N VAL A 700 -62.92 110.83 32.15
CA VAL A 700 -63.54 110.68 30.82
C VAL A 700 -62.80 109.64 29.96
N ALA A 701 -61.47 109.64 30.01
CA ALA A 701 -60.64 108.69 29.29
C ALA A 701 -60.61 107.28 29.93
N SER A 702 -61.12 107.09 31.16
CA SER A 702 -60.84 105.86 31.92
C SER A 702 -61.36 104.60 31.27
N ASP A 703 -62.49 104.69 30.57
CA ASP A 703 -63.05 103.56 29.81
C ASP A 703 -62.13 103.18 28.65
N TRP A 704 -61.70 104.15 27.84
CA TRP A 704 -60.79 103.89 26.72
C TRP A 704 -59.43 103.38 27.22
N ILE A 705 -58.91 103.92 28.33
CA ILE A 705 -57.69 103.47 29.00
C ILE A 705 -57.83 102.03 29.51
N ARG A 706 -59.01 101.63 30.03
CA ARG A 706 -59.27 100.25 30.48
C ARG A 706 -59.31 99.29 29.29
N GLU A 707 -60.08 99.60 28.26
CA GLU A 707 -60.20 98.75 27.07
C GLU A 707 -58.86 98.60 26.33
N ALA A 708 -58.05 99.67 26.26
CA ALA A 708 -56.71 99.61 25.70
C ALA A 708 -55.73 98.76 26.55
N LYS A 709 -55.88 98.75 27.88
CA LYS A 709 -55.11 97.84 28.77
C LYS A 709 -55.48 96.38 28.54
N LEU A 710 -56.78 96.07 28.52
CA LEU A 710 -57.28 94.71 28.27
C LEU A 710 -56.79 94.17 26.91
N LEU A 711 -56.75 95.02 25.86
CA LEU A 711 -56.17 94.65 24.57
C LEU A 711 -54.68 94.36 24.65
N LEU A 712 -53.89 95.21 25.32
CA LEU A 712 -52.45 95.01 25.41
C LEU A 712 -52.08 93.81 26.29
N GLU A 713 -52.80 93.57 27.39
CA GLU A 713 -52.62 92.40 28.25
C GLU A 713 -52.93 91.09 27.48
N ALA A 714 -54.07 91.01 26.80
CA ALA A 714 -54.43 89.84 25.98
C ALA A 714 -53.46 89.63 24.79
N ARG A 715 -53.06 90.72 24.12
CA ARG A 715 -52.09 90.71 23.01
C ARG A 715 -50.71 90.25 23.48
N GLN A 716 -50.22 90.72 24.63
CA GLN A 716 -48.94 90.32 25.20
C GLN A 716 -48.93 88.84 25.58
N ALA A 717 -50.00 88.34 26.21
CA ALA A 717 -50.17 86.91 26.52
C ALA A 717 -50.15 86.04 25.25
N ALA A 718 -50.93 86.42 24.22
CA ALA A 718 -50.96 85.70 22.94
C ALA A 718 -49.59 85.72 22.22
N TYR A 719 -48.84 86.82 22.27
CA TYR A 719 -47.48 86.87 21.72
C TYR A 719 -46.48 86.01 22.49
N ALA A 720 -46.53 86.00 23.82
CA ALA A 720 -45.66 85.14 24.63
C ALA A 720 -45.90 83.66 24.34
N LEU A 721 -47.17 83.24 24.19
CA LEU A 721 -47.56 81.90 23.79
C LEU A 721 -47.11 81.56 22.36
N THR A 722 -47.26 82.49 21.41
CA THR A 722 -46.82 82.30 20.01
C THR A 722 -45.30 82.14 19.92
N ALA A 723 -44.55 82.97 20.66
CA ALA A 723 -43.09 82.92 20.72
C ALA A 723 -42.58 81.62 21.36
N PHE A 724 -43.25 81.15 22.43
CA PHE A 724 -42.93 79.87 23.05
C PHE A 724 -43.23 78.68 22.12
N ALA A 725 -44.35 78.70 21.39
CA ALA A 725 -44.69 77.65 20.43
C ALA A 725 -43.68 77.59 19.27
N SER A 726 -43.27 78.74 18.72
CA SER A 726 -42.26 78.78 17.65
C SER A 726 -40.86 78.36 18.14
N ALA A 727 -40.45 78.77 19.35
CA ALA A 727 -39.21 78.32 19.97
C ALA A 727 -39.21 76.80 20.24
N SER A 728 -40.34 76.26 20.71
CA SER A 728 -40.51 74.82 20.95
C SER A 728 -40.44 74.01 19.66
N GLY A 729 -41.04 74.50 18.57
CA GLY A 729 -40.93 73.86 17.25
C GLY A 729 -39.49 73.86 16.72
N LEU A 730 -38.79 75.00 16.80
CA LEU A 730 -37.38 75.10 16.39
C LEU A 730 -36.45 74.21 17.22
N GLY A 731 -36.74 74.06 18.53
CA GLY A 731 -36.01 73.19 19.45
C GLY A 731 -36.14 71.68 19.19
N THR A 732 -36.96 71.25 18.21
CA THR A 732 -37.01 69.84 17.74
C THR A 732 -36.16 69.57 16.49
N ILE A 733 -35.59 70.62 15.89
CA ILE A 733 -34.82 70.53 14.63
C ILE A 733 -33.31 70.42 14.90
N PHE A 734 -32.86 70.83 16.09
CA PHE A 734 -31.47 70.84 16.56
C PHE A 734 -31.31 69.98 17.82
#